data_AF-A0A3C0DWV3-F1
#
_entry.id   AF-A0A3C0DWV3-F1
#
_cell.length_a   1.000
_cell.length_b   1.000
_cell.length_c   1.000
_cell.angle_alpha   90.00
_cell.angle_beta   90.00
_cell.angle_gamma   90.00
#
_symmetry.space_group_name_H-M   'P 1'
#
loop_
_entity.id
_entity.type
_entity.pdbx_description
1 polymer ?
#
loop_
_entity_poly.entity_id
_entity_poly.type
_entity_poly.pdbx_seq_one_letter_code
_entity_poly.pdbx_strand_id
1 'polypeptide(L)'
;MPRQKNNGLIKLRGVRHNNLKNLNLDLPKGKLIVFTGLSGSGKSSLAFDTLFAEGQRRYVETFSPYVRQFFDRMDKPQVDRIDDIPPAIALGQRNTVRTTRSTIGTMTEICDHMKQLWTHLAQCHCDRCGSPVTRDQPLTIWKTVSDSQIDEVLITFDVPLAKKISLEESLKFIGKQGYQRILNPVEKIKQRSLPEVIRIEEAANPLKKQKLSVLSVLQDRIRINKRCRTRFLESVNQAYQFGKGHLTIHSCSLGSQRFSRHFQCAKCDLKYNDPSPSLFSFNNPVGACPECRGFGRTISIDYQLALPDLSLSIAGGVVKPWQTKTGAACQRDMMRAAKRNGIPTDMPFRKLPRKIQDWVIHGEPDYGKPGRSWPKAWYGVAGYFRWLESKAYKMHVRVLLSRYRSYTTCPACEGQRFKPESLRFKLDTNGCGNGITLSNFYQLAIRDAATAIDKLADRLNLNQSDALAPVLTEVQGRLDAMVRIGLGYLTLDRATRTLSGGETQRVNLTACLGSRLVNMLYVLDEPSVGLHPHDTKRLVDLLENLRDLGNTLVVVEHETGIIRRADHVVDLGPGRGETGGKIVFSGASKHLTNCRASLTAAYLSGRKQLEQPPMRKVNTDTPKLRLAKFSCNNLYEFAVDIPLGRLVCITGVSGSGKTTLIRDGLLPALLNKLGDIQSIGSLAKLTGWRTLKSVLMVDQSSLGRTPRSNPALYIGAFDDIRKLFAASPEAGALELPAGAFSFNSAQGQCGHCRGTGFEKVEMQFLSDVFIKCPECNGRRY
;
A
#
# COMPACT_ATOMS: atom_id res chain seq x y z
N MET A 1 0.85 29.28 -16.66
CA MET A 1 0.00 29.69 -17.81
C MET A 1 -0.91 30.81 -17.36
N PRO A 2 -1.10 31.88 -18.16
CA PRO A 2 -2.04 32.95 -17.82
C PRO A 2 -3.47 32.40 -17.76
N ARG A 3 -4.30 32.89 -16.81
CA ARG A 3 -5.72 32.56 -16.66
C ARG A 3 -6.45 32.70 -18.00
N GLN A 4 -6.73 31.61 -18.71
CA GLN A 4 -7.84 31.62 -19.66
C GLN A 4 -9.11 31.76 -18.82
N LYS A 5 -9.71 32.96 -18.81
CA LYS A 5 -10.98 33.21 -18.13
C LYS A 5 -12.07 32.42 -18.84
N ASN A 6 -12.29 31.17 -18.42
CA ASN A 6 -13.41 30.37 -18.88
C ASN A 6 -14.68 30.89 -18.21
N ASN A 7 -15.32 31.92 -18.78
CA ASN A 7 -16.51 32.58 -18.25
C ASN A 7 -17.83 31.80 -18.49
N GLY A 8 -17.75 30.52 -18.85
CA GLY A 8 -18.94 29.69 -19.05
C GLY A 8 -19.70 29.39 -17.75
N LEU A 9 -20.97 29.03 -17.89
CA LEU A 9 -21.84 28.60 -16.79
C LEU A 9 -22.27 27.15 -17.02
N ILE A 10 -22.33 26.34 -15.97
CA ILE A 10 -23.07 25.07 -15.97
C ILE A 10 -24.50 25.40 -15.57
N LYS A 11 -25.46 25.17 -16.47
CA LYS A 11 -26.87 25.55 -16.26
C LYS A 11 -27.69 24.32 -15.93
N LEU A 12 -28.20 24.27 -14.70
CA LEU A 12 -29.07 23.22 -14.20
C LEU A 12 -30.52 23.72 -14.25
N ARG A 13 -31.42 22.97 -14.90
CA ARG A 13 -32.84 23.30 -15.00
C ARG A 13 -33.71 22.15 -14.54
N GLY A 14 -34.63 22.46 -13.61
CA GLY A 14 -35.63 21.54 -13.09
C GLY A 14 -35.05 20.29 -12.42
N VAL A 15 -34.09 20.45 -11.51
CA VAL A 15 -33.50 19.32 -10.79
C VAL A 15 -34.46 18.84 -9.69
N ARG A 16 -34.85 17.56 -9.74
CA ARG A 16 -35.83 16.92 -8.85
C ARG A 16 -35.33 15.65 -8.16
N HIS A 17 -34.05 15.32 -8.30
CA HIS A 17 -33.51 14.08 -7.76
C HIS A 17 -33.61 14.03 -6.23
N ASN A 18 -34.08 12.89 -5.69
CA ASN A 18 -34.36 12.68 -4.25
C ASN A 18 -35.30 13.74 -3.65
N ASN A 19 -34.80 14.60 -2.76
CA ASN A 19 -35.59 15.61 -2.06
C ASN A 19 -35.51 17.01 -2.70
N LEU A 20 -34.82 17.16 -3.83
CA LEU A 20 -34.65 18.44 -4.53
C LEU A 20 -35.98 18.93 -5.12
N LYS A 21 -36.29 20.23 -4.94
CA LYS A 21 -37.61 20.80 -5.23
C LYS A 21 -37.64 21.56 -6.56
N ASN A 22 -37.44 20.85 -7.67
CA ASN A 22 -37.48 21.39 -9.03
C ASN A 22 -36.61 22.66 -9.20
N LEU A 23 -35.35 22.58 -8.75
CA LEU A 23 -34.50 23.76 -8.66
C LEU A 23 -33.84 24.10 -10.00
N ASN A 24 -33.60 25.40 -10.20
CA ASN A 24 -32.78 25.96 -11.27
C ASN A 24 -31.53 26.57 -10.64
N LEU A 25 -30.35 26.31 -11.22
CA LEU A 25 -29.09 26.78 -10.67
C LEU A 25 -28.06 27.00 -11.78
N ASP A 26 -27.37 28.13 -11.74
CA ASP A 26 -26.25 28.44 -12.62
C ASP A 26 -24.95 28.44 -11.81
N LEU A 27 -23.97 27.66 -12.27
CA LEU A 27 -22.69 27.48 -11.60
C LEU A 27 -21.55 28.00 -12.48
N PRO A 28 -20.65 28.87 -11.96
CA PRO A 28 -19.54 29.40 -12.75
C PRO A 28 -18.44 28.37 -12.99
N LYS A 29 -18.01 28.22 -14.25
CA LYS A 29 -16.87 27.39 -14.62
C LYS A 29 -15.55 28.02 -14.17
N GLY A 30 -14.53 27.19 -13.95
CA GLY A 30 -13.19 27.62 -13.54
C GLY A 30 -13.13 28.22 -12.13
N LYS A 31 -14.13 27.93 -11.29
CA LYS A 31 -14.27 28.45 -9.93
C LYS A 31 -14.25 27.34 -8.89
N LEU A 32 -13.87 27.70 -7.66
CA LEU A 32 -14.06 26.89 -6.47
C LEU A 32 -15.47 27.16 -5.92
N ILE A 33 -16.39 26.24 -6.18
CA ILE A 33 -17.77 26.29 -5.74
C ILE A 33 -17.93 25.42 -4.49
N VAL A 34 -18.54 25.96 -3.44
CA VAL A 34 -18.82 25.22 -2.20
C VAL A 34 -20.32 25.05 -2.01
N PHE A 35 -20.76 23.79 -1.85
CA PHE A 35 -22.12 23.46 -1.45
C PHE A 35 -22.17 23.26 0.06
N THR A 36 -23.01 24.04 0.74
CA THR A 36 -23.15 24.00 2.19
C THR A 36 -24.64 23.95 2.61
N GLY A 37 -24.89 23.82 3.90
CA GLY A 37 -26.25 23.67 4.46
C GLY A 37 -26.44 22.41 5.31
N LEU A 38 -27.63 22.22 5.90
CA LEU A 38 -27.86 21.15 6.89
C LEU A 38 -27.62 19.73 6.37
N SER A 39 -27.30 18.79 7.25
CA SER A 39 -27.27 17.37 6.90
C SER A 39 -28.66 16.90 6.44
N GLY A 40 -28.73 16.25 5.27
CA GLY A 40 -29.99 15.87 4.62
C GLY A 40 -30.70 16.99 3.85
N SER A 41 -30.07 18.15 3.63
CA SER A 41 -30.66 19.25 2.82
C SER A 41 -30.67 18.99 1.30
N GLY A 42 -29.99 17.94 0.82
CA GLY A 42 -29.90 17.60 -0.60
C GLY A 42 -28.55 17.91 -1.26
N LYS A 43 -27.52 18.31 -0.49
CA LYS A 43 -26.18 18.67 -1.03
C LYS A 43 -25.56 17.56 -1.86
N SER A 44 -25.48 16.34 -1.31
CA SER A 44 -24.90 15.18 -1.98
C SER A 44 -25.74 14.76 -3.18
N SER A 45 -27.07 14.92 -3.12
CA SER A 45 -27.95 14.64 -4.26
C SER A 45 -27.76 15.61 -5.42
N LEU A 46 -27.45 16.88 -5.13
CA LEU A 46 -27.10 17.85 -6.17
C LEU A 46 -25.67 17.64 -6.70
N ALA A 47 -24.69 17.44 -5.81
CA ALA A 47 -23.29 17.31 -6.19
C ALA A 47 -22.95 15.96 -6.85
N PHE A 48 -23.30 14.85 -6.20
CA PHE A 48 -22.90 13.52 -6.64
C PHE A 48 -23.96 12.87 -7.53
N ASP A 49 -25.21 12.82 -7.04
CA ASP A 49 -26.27 12.08 -7.74
C ASP A 49 -26.81 12.82 -8.99
N THR A 50 -26.50 14.12 -9.12
CA THR A 50 -26.89 14.94 -10.28
C THR A 50 -25.69 15.39 -11.09
N LEU A 51 -24.84 16.29 -10.55
CA LEU A 51 -23.74 16.88 -11.31
C LEU A 51 -22.69 15.85 -11.72
N PHE A 52 -22.10 15.13 -10.76
CA PHE A 52 -21.11 14.10 -11.07
C PHE A 52 -21.71 13.00 -11.94
N ALA A 53 -22.88 12.48 -11.58
CA ALA A 53 -23.56 11.44 -12.35
C ALA A 53 -23.76 11.83 -13.82
N GLU A 54 -24.24 13.05 -14.09
CA GLU A 54 -24.46 13.51 -15.46
C GLU A 54 -23.14 13.78 -16.21
N GLY A 55 -22.15 14.39 -15.55
CA GLY A 55 -20.84 14.66 -16.16
C GLY A 55 -20.07 13.39 -16.49
N GLN A 56 -20.16 12.37 -15.63
CA GLN A 56 -19.60 11.04 -15.89
C GLN A 56 -20.37 10.34 -17.01
N ARG A 57 -21.71 10.33 -16.95
CA ARG A 57 -22.57 9.68 -17.95
C ARG A 57 -22.30 10.21 -19.36
N ARG A 58 -22.30 11.54 -19.56
CA ARG A 58 -22.03 12.15 -20.88
C ARG A 58 -20.64 11.85 -21.41
N TYR A 59 -19.65 11.77 -20.54
CA TYR A 59 -18.30 11.36 -20.92
C TYR A 59 -18.28 9.88 -21.32
N VAL A 60 -18.95 9.01 -20.57
CA VAL A 60 -19.01 7.58 -20.89
C VAL A 60 -19.81 7.31 -22.17
N GLU A 61 -20.81 8.13 -22.48
CA GLU A 61 -21.53 8.06 -23.76
C GLU A 61 -20.63 8.30 -24.98
N THR A 62 -19.45 8.92 -24.83
CA THR A 62 -18.52 9.05 -25.97
C THR A 62 -17.74 7.76 -26.25
N PHE A 63 -17.83 6.74 -25.39
CA PHE A 63 -17.16 5.44 -25.59
C PHE A 63 -17.88 4.58 -26.64
N SER A 64 -17.30 3.40 -26.92
CA SER A 64 -17.79 2.47 -27.93
C SER A 64 -19.24 2.03 -27.68
N PRO A 65 -19.98 1.61 -28.74
CA PRO A 65 -21.38 1.16 -28.61
C PRO A 65 -21.58 0.06 -27.56
N TYR A 66 -20.59 -0.83 -27.37
CA TYR A 66 -20.63 -1.87 -26.35
C TYR A 66 -20.72 -1.29 -24.93
N VAL A 67 -19.93 -0.25 -24.62
CA VAL A 67 -19.96 0.39 -23.30
C VAL A 67 -21.30 1.09 -23.08
N ARG A 68 -21.85 1.75 -24.12
CA ARG A 68 -23.13 2.47 -24.04
C ARG A 68 -24.30 1.58 -23.64
N GLN A 69 -24.36 0.33 -24.12
CA GLN A 69 -25.45 -0.61 -23.79
C GLN A 69 -25.64 -0.85 -22.30
N PHE A 70 -24.56 -0.75 -21.50
CA PHE A 70 -24.64 -0.91 -20.04
C PHE A 70 -25.10 0.38 -19.34
N PHE A 71 -24.75 1.55 -19.89
CA PHE A 71 -25.09 2.85 -19.32
C PHE A 71 -26.52 3.28 -19.62
N ASP A 72 -27.10 2.84 -20.74
CA ASP A 72 -28.51 3.10 -21.04
C ASP A 72 -29.47 2.48 -20.01
N ARG A 73 -29.01 1.47 -19.26
CA ARG A 73 -29.77 0.83 -18.17
C ARG A 73 -29.65 1.54 -16.83
N MET A 74 -28.77 2.54 -16.70
CA MET A 74 -28.62 3.29 -15.45
C MET A 74 -29.73 4.33 -15.32
N ASP A 75 -30.26 4.46 -14.09
CA ASP A 75 -31.21 5.52 -13.77
C ASP A 75 -30.57 6.89 -14.07
N LYS A 76 -31.14 7.62 -15.03
CA LYS A 76 -30.74 9.00 -15.31
C LYS A 76 -31.12 9.91 -14.14
N PRO A 77 -30.29 10.91 -13.79
CA PRO A 77 -30.67 11.92 -12.81
C PRO A 77 -32.00 12.56 -13.20
N GLN A 78 -32.86 12.82 -12.22
CA GLN A 78 -34.17 13.43 -12.47
C GLN A 78 -34.00 14.95 -12.67
N VAL A 79 -33.81 15.36 -13.93
CA VAL A 79 -33.54 16.73 -14.32
C VAL A 79 -34.18 17.02 -15.68
N ASP A 80 -34.65 18.26 -15.90
CA ASP A 80 -35.19 18.67 -17.21
C ASP A 80 -34.07 18.91 -18.22
N ARG A 81 -33.06 19.70 -17.82
CA ARG A 81 -31.93 20.01 -18.68
C ARG A 81 -30.68 20.37 -17.88
N ILE A 82 -29.54 19.90 -18.38
CA ILE A 82 -28.21 20.33 -17.91
C ILE A 82 -27.41 20.76 -19.13
N ASP A 83 -27.00 22.02 -19.18
CA ASP A 83 -26.19 22.53 -20.27
C ASP A 83 -24.73 22.70 -19.81
N ASP A 84 -23.81 22.53 -20.77
CA ASP A 84 -22.40 22.92 -20.60
C ASP A 84 -21.64 22.17 -19.48
N ILE A 85 -22.08 20.98 -19.09
CA ILE A 85 -21.41 20.20 -18.04
C ILE A 85 -20.10 19.54 -18.55
N PRO A 86 -18.95 19.79 -17.90
CA PRO A 86 -17.70 19.12 -18.25
C PRO A 86 -17.68 17.65 -17.80
N PRO A 87 -16.75 16.81 -18.33
CA PRO A 87 -16.47 15.50 -17.77
C PRO A 87 -16.14 15.59 -16.27
N ALA A 88 -16.71 14.70 -15.47
CA ALA A 88 -16.67 14.80 -14.01
C ALA A 88 -15.84 13.70 -13.33
N ILE A 89 -15.12 14.07 -12.28
CA ILE A 89 -14.38 13.17 -11.38
C ILE A 89 -14.88 13.39 -9.96
N ALA A 90 -15.37 12.33 -9.32
CA ALA A 90 -15.78 12.36 -7.91
C ALA A 90 -14.67 11.86 -6.99
N LEU A 91 -14.44 12.60 -5.90
CA LEU A 91 -13.55 12.24 -4.80
C LEU A 91 -14.36 12.13 -3.50
N GLY A 92 -14.93 10.95 -3.26
CA GLY A 92 -15.70 10.65 -2.06
C GLY A 92 -14.84 10.22 -0.87
N GLN A 93 -15.44 10.21 0.33
CA GLN A 93 -14.78 9.80 1.58
C GLN A 93 -14.44 8.29 1.66
N ARG A 94 -15.05 7.47 0.80
CA ARG A 94 -14.93 6.02 0.88
C ARG A 94 -13.68 5.53 0.16
N ASN A 95 -12.84 4.79 0.88
CA ASN A 95 -11.74 4.07 0.28
C ASN A 95 -12.29 2.90 -0.56
N THR A 96 -12.30 3.07 -1.87
CA THR A 96 -12.78 2.07 -2.84
C THR A 96 -11.78 0.93 -3.02
N VAL A 97 -10.51 1.16 -2.68
CA VAL A 97 -9.43 0.19 -2.87
C VAL A 97 -9.44 -0.85 -1.75
N ARG A 98 -9.96 -2.04 -2.08
CA ARG A 98 -10.03 -3.18 -1.15
C ARG A 98 -8.84 -4.13 -1.24
N THR A 99 -8.01 -3.98 -2.27
CA THR A 99 -6.90 -4.91 -2.52
C THR A 99 -5.79 -4.73 -1.49
N THR A 100 -5.23 -5.83 -1.02
CA THR A 100 -4.13 -5.84 -0.05
C THR A 100 -2.77 -5.53 -0.67
N ARG A 101 -2.71 -5.46 -2.02
CA ARG A 101 -1.48 -5.24 -2.82
C ARG A 101 -1.21 -3.76 -3.10
N SER A 102 -2.26 -2.94 -3.14
CA SER A 102 -2.12 -1.51 -3.40
C SER A 102 -1.47 -0.79 -2.21
N THR A 103 -0.53 0.08 -2.54
CA THR A 103 0.15 1.01 -1.62
C THR A 103 -0.03 2.45 -2.08
N ILE A 104 0.33 3.41 -1.22
CA ILE A 104 0.38 4.83 -1.57
C ILE A 104 1.19 5.06 -2.85
N GLY A 105 2.36 4.43 -2.97
CA GLY A 105 3.22 4.56 -4.16
C GLY A 105 2.57 4.04 -5.45
N THR A 106 1.74 2.99 -5.38
CA THR A 106 0.97 2.53 -6.55
C THR A 106 -0.21 3.44 -6.87
N MET A 107 -0.89 3.97 -5.85
CA MET A 107 -2.07 4.83 -5.99
C MET A 107 -1.72 6.20 -6.56
N THR A 108 -0.48 6.65 -6.31
CA THR A 108 0.07 7.91 -6.83
C THR A 108 0.95 7.71 -8.07
N GLU A 109 1.00 6.48 -8.60
CA GLU A 109 1.85 6.07 -9.74
C GLU A 109 3.35 6.36 -9.59
N ILE A 110 3.81 6.79 -8.40
CA ILE A 110 5.23 7.00 -8.12
C ILE A 110 6.00 5.70 -8.33
N CYS A 111 5.41 4.56 -7.95
CA CYS A 111 6.05 3.26 -8.19
C CYS A 111 6.32 2.98 -9.67
N ASP A 112 5.53 3.53 -10.59
CA ASP A 112 5.71 3.28 -12.03
C ASP A 112 6.84 4.12 -12.60
N HIS A 113 6.93 5.39 -12.19
CA HIS A 113 8.08 6.26 -12.50
C HIS A 113 9.37 5.74 -11.88
N MET A 114 9.33 5.30 -10.62
CA MET A 114 10.50 4.79 -9.92
C MET A 114 11.07 3.53 -10.56
N LYS A 115 10.23 2.63 -11.12
CA LYS A 115 10.73 1.46 -11.88
C LYS A 115 11.55 1.88 -13.10
N GLN A 116 11.13 2.95 -13.79
CA GLN A 116 11.87 3.49 -14.93
C GLN A 116 13.19 4.12 -14.46
N LEU A 117 13.15 4.99 -13.45
CA LEU A 117 14.36 5.60 -12.88
C LEU A 117 15.37 4.55 -12.38
N TRP A 118 14.92 3.54 -11.62
CA TRP A 118 15.80 2.50 -11.09
C TRP A 118 16.45 1.66 -12.19
N THR A 119 15.74 1.41 -13.30
CA THR A 119 16.28 0.66 -14.44
C THR A 119 17.49 1.33 -15.05
N HIS A 120 17.50 2.67 -15.10
CA HIS A 120 18.55 3.45 -15.75
C HIS A 120 19.62 3.96 -14.79
N LEU A 121 19.27 4.25 -13.54
CA LEU A 121 20.17 4.93 -12.60
C LEU A 121 20.78 4.00 -11.54
N ALA A 122 20.17 2.86 -11.23
CA ALA A 122 20.64 2.02 -10.14
C ALA A 122 21.80 1.13 -10.56
N GLN A 123 22.80 1.03 -9.69
CA GLN A 123 23.99 0.22 -9.89
C GLN A 123 23.79 -1.18 -9.27
N CYS A 124 24.00 -2.23 -10.05
CA CYS A 124 23.99 -3.61 -9.56
C CYS A 124 25.26 -3.90 -8.74
N HIS A 125 25.12 -4.66 -7.65
CA HIS A 125 26.23 -5.08 -6.79
C HIS A 125 26.31 -6.60 -6.69
N CYS A 126 27.53 -7.12 -6.65
CA CYS A 126 27.79 -8.56 -6.56
C CYS A 126 27.45 -9.12 -5.17
N ASP A 127 26.74 -10.25 -5.11
CA ASP A 127 26.34 -10.89 -3.84
C ASP A 127 27.52 -11.39 -3.00
N ARG A 128 28.66 -11.69 -3.66
CA ARG A 128 29.81 -12.30 -3.00
C ARG A 128 30.82 -11.27 -2.52
N CYS A 129 31.15 -10.28 -3.35
CA CYS A 129 32.20 -9.30 -3.05
C CYS A 129 31.71 -7.87 -2.87
N GLY A 130 30.40 -7.60 -3.08
CA GLY A 130 29.83 -6.26 -2.96
C GLY A 130 30.31 -5.23 -3.99
N SER A 131 31.20 -5.60 -4.93
CA SER A 131 31.69 -4.68 -5.96
C SER A 131 30.58 -4.38 -7.00
N PRO A 132 30.59 -3.18 -7.62
CA PRO A 132 29.64 -2.83 -8.66
C PRO A 132 29.83 -3.75 -9.88
N VAL A 133 28.72 -4.20 -10.45
CA VAL A 133 28.69 -5.00 -11.68
C VAL A 133 28.45 -4.08 -12.86
N THR A 134 29.45 -3.90 -13.70
CA THR A 134 29.43 -3.04 -14.88
C THR A 134 29.73 -3.84 -16.13
N ARG A 135 29.34 -3.30 -17.29
CA ARG A 135 29.88 -3.74 -18.59
C ARG A 135 31.10 -2.89 -18.88
N ASP A 136 32.27 -3.48 -18.78
CA ASP A 136 33.51 -2.76 -18.94
C ASP A 136 33.78 -2.55 -20.43
N GLN A 137 33.39 -1.39 -20.94
CA GLN A 137 33.70 -1.03 -22.32
C GLN A 137 35.18 -0.64 -22.45
N PRO A 138 35.83 -0.93 -23.59
CA PRO A 138 37.24 -0.58 -23.82
C PRO A 138 37.56 0.90 -23.52
N LEU A 139 36.64 1.81 -23.86
CA LEU A 139 36.77 3.25 -23.58
C LEU A 139 36.74 3.59 -22.08
N THR A 140 35.90 2.89 -21.30
CA THR A 140 35.82 3.08 -19.85
C THR A 140 37.08 2.56 -19.18
N ILE A 141 37.57 1.40 -19.60
CA ILE A 141 38.82 0.81 -19.11
C ILE A 141 40.00 1.74 -19.41
N TRP A 142 40.06 2.31 -20.62
CA TRP A 142 41.08 3.28 -20.98
C TRP A 142 41.09 4.48 -20.03
N LYS A 143 39.92 5.06 -19.70
CA LYS A 143 39.84 6.17 -18.74
C LYS A 143 40.40 5.77 -17.37
N THR A 144 39.95 4.64 -16.84
CA THR A 144 40.42 4.12 -15.54
C THR A 144 41.94 3.93 -15.49
N VAL A 145 42.53 3.45 -16.59
CA VAL A 145 43.97 3.17 -16.70
C VAL A 145 44.78 4.43 -17.06
N SER A 146 44.21 5.39 -17.79
CA SER A 146 44.89 6.63 -18.16
C SER A 146 44.96 7.66 -17.03
N ASP A 147 44.03 7.58 -16.08
CA ASP A 147 43.98 8.47 -14.92
C ASP A 147 45.01 8.08 -13.85
N SER A 148 45.41 6.80 -13.80
CA SER A 148 46.64 6.39 -13.11
C SER A 148 47.87 6.91 -13.88
N GLN A 149 48.88 7.43 -13.17
CA GLN A 149 50.12 7.99 -13.74
C GLN A 149 50.78 7.07 -14.79
N ILE A 150 51.74 7.60 -15.57
CA ILE A 150 52.40 6.89 -16.69
C ILE A 150 52.96 5.54 -16.22
N ASP A 151 52.20 4.48 -16.52
CA ASP A 151 52.52 3.10 -16.16
C ASP A 151 52.64 2.22 -17.39
N GLU A 152 53.43 1.16 -17.22
CA GLU A 152 53.46 0.05 -18.15
C GLU A 152 52.39 -0.97 -17.77
N VAL A 153 51.64 -1.40 -18.78
CA VAL A 153 50.44 -2.21 -18.60
C VAL A 153 50.54 -3.48 -19.44
N LEU A 154 50.24 -4.62 -18.82
CA LEU A 154 50.10 -5.92 -19.48
C LEU A 154 48.62 -6.24 -19.62
N ILE A 155 48.16 -6.45 -20.86
CA ILE A 155 46.80 -6.88 -21.15
C ILE A 155 46.84 -8.39 -21.39
N THR A 156 46.08 -9.15 -20.60
CA THR A 156 46.05 -10.61 -20.68
C THR A 156 44.63 -11.13 -20.80
N PHE A 157 44.49 -12.34 -21.34
CA PHE A 157 43.24 -13.09 -21.35
C PHE A 157 43.48 -14.52 -20.89
N ASP A 158 42.45 -15.11 -20.29
CA ASP A 158 42.54 -16.42 -19.65
C ASP A 158 42.00 -17.51 -20.60
N VAL A 159 42.81 -18.55 -20.83
CA VAL A 159 42.45 -19.73 -21.60
C VAL A 159 42.28 -20.92 -20.66
N PRO A 160 41.06 -21.49 -20.53
CA PRO A 160 40.83 -22.65 -19.67
C PRO A 160 41.48 -23.90 -20.26
N LEU A 161 42.19 -24.65 -19.42
CA LEU A 161 42.83 -25.91 -19.82
C LEU A 161 41.83 -27.07 -19.73
N ALA A 162 41.63 -27.79 -20.83
CA ALA A 162 40.79 -28.98 -20.86
C ALA A 162 41.53 -30.18 -20.25
N LYS A 163 40.87 -30.95 -19.38
CA LYS A 163 41.45 -32.17 -18.78
C LYS A 163 41.88 -33.25 -19.79
N LYS A 164 41.40 -33.16 -21.04
CA LYS A 164 41.66 -34.14 -22.12
C LYS A 164 42.87 -33.81 -22.99
N ILE A 165 43.37 -32.58 -22.93
CA ILE A 165 44.46 -32.10 -23.79
C ILE A 165 45.69 -31.90 -22.90
N SER A 166 46.84 -32.36 -23.37
CA SER A 166 48.10 -32.15 -22.63
C SER A 166 48.46 -30.66 -22.59
N LEU A 167 49.22 -30.24 -21.57
CA LEU A 167 49.69 -28.86 -21.46
C LEU A 167 50.50 -28.44 -22.70
N GLU A 168 51.34 -29.34 -23.21
CA GLU A 168 52.18 -29.11 -24.40
C GLU A 168 51.36 -28.89 -25.67
N GLU A 169 50.29 -29.66 -25.87
CA GLU A 169 49.38 -29.44 -26.99
C GLU A 169 48.63 -28.11 -26.86
N SER A 170 48.19 -27.77 -25.65
CA SER A 170 47.51 -26.49 -25.39
C SER A 170 48.42 -25.30 -25.69
N LEU A 171 49.69 -25.37 -25.28
CA LEU A 171 50.72 -24.38 -25.58
C LEU A 171 51.01 -24.29 -27.09
N LYS A 172 51.08 -25.42 -27.81
CA LYS A 172 51.22 -25.44 -29.28
C LYS A 172 50.03 -24.80 -29.98
N PHE A 173 48.79 -25.02 -29.50
CA PHE A 173 47.60 -24.38 -30.06
C PHE A 173 47.64 -22.86 -29.89
N ILE A 174 48.04 -22.38 -28.71
CA ILE A 174 48.23 -20.94 -28.44
C ILE A 174 49.31 -20.36 -29.37
N GLY A 175 50.44 -21.08 -29.54
CA GLY A 175 51.51 -20.73 -30.47
C GLY A 175 51.05 -20.63 -31.92
N LYS A 176 50.23 -21.58 -32.39
CA LYS A 176 49.64 -21.57 -33.75
C LYS A 176 48.71 -20.38 -33.99
N GLN A 177 48.13 -19.80 -32.94
CA GLN A 177 47.32 -18.59 -33.02
C GLN A 177 48.16 -17.30 -33.02
N GLY A 178 49.49 -17.40 -32.97
CA GLY A 178 50.41 -16.27 -33.06
C GLY A 178 50.86 -15.69 -31.72
N TYR A 179 50.38 -16.23 -30.59
CA TYR A 179 50.83 -15.80 -29.26
C TYR A 179 52.10 -16.53 -28.87
N GLN A 180 53.11 -15.82 -28.39
CA GLN A 180 54.40 -16.40 -27.99
C GLN A 180 54.68 -16.29 -26.49
N ARG A 181 53.85 -15.55 -25.75
CA ARG A 181 54.12 -15.13 -24.37
C ARG A 181 52.93 -15.40 -23.46
N ILE A 182 53.22 -15.92 -22.26
CA ILE A 182 52.25 -16.19 -21.20
C ILE A 182 52.76 -15.62 -19.88
N LEU A 183 51.86 -15.35 -18.93
CA LEU A 183 52.27 -15.02 -17.57
C LEU A 183 52.79 -16.26 -16.86
N ASN A 184 53.84 -16.11 -16.05
CA ASN A 184 54.34 -17.17 -15.18
C ASN A 184 53.33 -17.45 -14.05
N PRO A 185 52.63 -18.60 -14.03
CA PRO A 185 51.69 -18.94 -12.98
C PRO A 185 52.38 -19.40 -11.68
N VAL A 186 53.69 -19.65 -11.71
CA VAL A 186 54.47 -20.19 -10.57
C VAL A 186 54.90 -19.11 -9.60
N GLU A 187 55.09 -17.88 -10.07
CA GLU A 187 55.59 -16.78 -9.25
C GLU A 187 54.45 -16.11 -8.47
N LYS A 188 54.64 -15.91 -7.16
CA LYS A 188 53.70 -15.08 -6.38
C LYS A 188 53.86 -13.63 -6.80
N ILE A 189 52.80 -13.04 -7.33
CA ILE A 189 52.73 -11.61 -7.67
C ILE A 189 53.08 -10.79 -6.41
N LYS A 190 54.26 -10.17 -6.40
CA LYS A 190 54.65 -9.23 -5.34
C LYS A 190 53.81 -7.95 -5.49
N GLN A 191 53.42 -7.33 -4.37
CA GLN A 191 52.70 -6.06 -4.42
C GLN A 191 53.58 -5.00 -5.12
N ARG A 192 53.01 -4.32 -6.13
CA ARG A 192 53.64 -3.25 -6.94
C ARG A 192 54.71 -3.66 -7.96
N SER A 193 54.75 -4.93 -8.40
CA SER A 193 55.56 -5.34 -9.55
C SER A 193 54.71 -5.97 -10.65
N LEU A 194 55.10 -5.78 -11.92
CA LEU A 194 54.49 -6.50 -13.03
C LEU A 194 54.78 -8.01 -12.92
N PRO A 195 53.80 -8.88 -13.23
CA PRO A 195 54.02 -10.32 -13.25
C PRO A 195 55.02 -10.73 -14.35
N GLU A 196 55.85 -11.73 -14.06
CA GLU A 196 56.85 -12.25 -14.99
C GLU A 196 56.19 -12.90 -16.22
N VAL A 197 56.78 -12.67 -17.39
CA VAL A 197 56.29 -13.17 -18.68
C VAL A 197 57.30 -14.19 -19.22
N ILE A 198 56.84 -15.42 -19.51
CA ILE A 198 57.67 -16.50 -20.06
C ILE A 198 57.27 -16.76 -21.52
N ARG A 199 58.23 -17.17 -22.35
CA ARG A 199 57.98 -17.65 -23.71
C ARG A 199 57.37 -19.06 -23.69
N ILE A 200 56.46 -19.33 -24.61
CA ILE A 200 55.76 -20.62 -24.67
C ILE A 200 56.72 -21.82 -24.79
N GLU A 201 57.83 -21.66 -25.51
CA GLU A 201 58.86 -22.70 -25.71
C GLU A 201 59.57 -23.07 -24.39
N GLU A 202 59.77 -22.10 -23.52
CA GLU A 202 60.45 -22.25 -22.22
C GLU A 202 59.47 -22.67 -21.12
N ALA A 203 58.17 -22.48 -21.33
CA ALA A 203 57.13 -22.72 -20.34
C ALA A 203 56.77 -24.20 -20.13
N ALA A 204 57.07 -25.09 -21.07
CA ALA A 204 56.63 -26.49 -21.02
C ALA A 204 57.21 -27.24 -19.81
N ASN A 205 58.50 -27.09 -19.52
CA ASN A 205 59.21 -27.77 -18.42
C ASN A 205 58.81 -27.29 -17.01
N PRO A 206 58.79 -25.98 -16.69
CA PRO A 206 58.44 -25.50 -15.36
C PRO A 206 56.97 -25.74 -14.99
N LEU A 207 56.07 -25.79 -15.97
CA LEU A 207 54.62 -25.92 -15.73
C LEU A 207 54.11 -27.36 -15.69
N LYS A 208 54.87 -28.33 -16.21
CA LYS A 208 54.48 -29.75 -16.28
C LYS A 208 54.18 -30.39 -14.92
N LYS A 209 54.81 -29.88 -13.86
CA LYS A 209 54.62 -30.36 -12.47
C LYS A 209 53.46 -29.68 -11.74
N GLN A 210 52.81 -28.69 -12.34
CA GLN A 210 51.74 -27.93 -11.69
C GLN A 210 50.34 -28.33 -12.18
N LYS A 211 49.39 -28.44 -11.24
CA LYS A 211 47.96 -28.61 -11.57
C LYS A 211 47.34 -27.26 -11.91
N LEU A 212 47.48 -26.83 -13.16
CA LEU A 212 46.89 -25.59 -13.67
C LEU A 212 45.51 -25.85 -14.28
N SER A 213 44.54 -24.99 -13.96
CA SER A 213 43.22 -25.00 -14.57
C SER A 213 43.06 -23.97 -15.69
N VAL A 214 43.90 -22.94 -15.71
CA VAL A 214 43.83 -21.79 -16.60
C VAL A 214 45.25 -21.32 -16.94
N LEU A 215 45.47 -20.88 -18.18
CA LEU A 215 46.67 -20.16 -18.61
C LEU A 215 46.31 -18.72 -18.98
N SER A 216 47.07 -17.75 -18.45
CA SER A 216 46.91 -16.34 -18.81
C SER A 216 47.88 -15.98 -19.93
N VAL A 217 47.34 -15.70 -21.12
CA VAL A 217 48.09 -15.37 -22.34
C VAL A 217 48.27 -13.85 -22.42
N LEU A 218 49.47 -13.39 -22.77
CA LEU A 218 49.75 -11.97 -22.96
C LEU A 218 49.26 -11.53 -24.34
N GLN A 219 48.30 -10.60 -24.37
CA GLN A 219 47.84 -9.96 -25.60
C GLN A 219 48.81 -8.89 -26.08
N ASP A 220 49.11 -7.93 -25.21
CA ASP A 220 49.97 -6.79 -25.54
C ASP A 220 50.61 -6.20 -24.27
N ARG A 221 51.74 -5.52 -24.47
CA ARG A 221 52.48 -4.79 -23.44
C ARG A 221 52.60 -3.34 -23.91
N ILE A 222 51.90 -2.44 -23.24
CA ILE A 222 51.74 -1.05 -23.69
C ILE A 222 52.15 -0.10 -22.56
N ARG A 223 52.94 0.91 -22.89
CA ARG A 223 53.21 2.05 -22.01
C ARG A 223 52.17 3.14 -22.25
N ILE A 224 51.42 3.51 -21.22
CA ILE A 224 50.26 4.39 -21.34
C ILE A 224 50.70 5.83 -21.67
N ASN A 225 50.29 6.32 -22.83
CA ASN A 225 50.46 7.70 -23.28
C ASN A 225 49.29 8.12 -24.22
N LYS A 226 49.12 9.41 -24.50
CA LYS A 226 48.00 9.89 -25.35
C LYS A 226 47.99 9.28 -26.77
N ARG A 227 49.14 8.89 -27.31
CA ARG A 227 49.29 8.34 -28.68
C ARG A 227 48.92 6.86 -28.78
N CYS A 228 49.03 6.10 -27.68
CA CYS A 228 48.77 4.65 -27.68
C CYS A 228 47.29 4.29 -27.50
N ARG A 229 46.38 5.27 -27.44
CA ARG A 229 44.94 5.04 -27.20
C ARG A 229 44.34 4.06 -28.20
N THR A 230 44.60 4.24 -29.50
CA THR A 230 44.05 3.36 -30.54
C THR A 230 44.53 1.92 -30.38
N ARG A 231 45.84 1.74 -30.18
CA ARG A 231 46.46 0.43 -29.94
C ARG A 231 45.89 -0.24 -28.69
N PHE A 232 45.72 0.51 -27.59
CA PHE A 232 45.13 -0.03 -26.36
C PHE A 232 43.71 -0.56 -26.58
N LEU A 233 42.85 0.23 -27.25
CA LEU A 233 41.47 -0.17 -27.52
C LEU A 233 41.39 -1.42 -28.42
N GLU A 234 42.29 -1.54 -29.39
CA GLU A 234 42.40 -2.72 -30.24
C GLU A 234 42.84 -3.96 -29.45
N SER A 235 43.90 -3.84 -28.67
CA SER A 235 44.41 -4.92 -27.81
C SER A 235 43.36 -5.38 -26.79
N VAL A 236 42.60 -4.46 -26.20
CA VAL A 236 41.47 -4.80 -25.30
C VAL A 236 40.36 -5.56 -26.03
N ASN A 237 39.99 -5.13 -27.25
CA ASN A 237 38.97 -5.84 -28.04
C ASN A 237 39.41 -7.25 -28.43
N GLN A 238 40.67 -7.42 -28.83
CA GLN A 238 41.24 -8.74 -29.14
C GLN A 238 41.27 -9.62 -27.88
N ALA A 239 41.75 -9.09 -26.75
CA ALA A 239 41.74 -9.81 -25.48
C ALA A 239 40.32 -10.26 -25.09
N TYR A 240 39.31 -9.41 -25.29
CA TYR A 240 37.91 -9.81 -25.09
C TYR A 240 37.44 -10.91 -26.04
N GLN A 241 37.86 -10.87 -27.31
CA GLN A 241 37.47 -11.89 -28.28
C GLN A 241 38.03 -13.27 -27.90
N PHE A 242 39.32 -13.35 -27.57
CA PHE A 242 39.98 -14.61 -27.21
C PHE A 242 39.64 -15.07 -25.79
N GLY A 243 39.49 -14.15 -24.85
CA GLY A 243 39.07 -14.40 -23.46
C GLY A 243 37.57 -14.60 -23.26
N LYS A 244 36.79 -14.79 -24.34
CA LYS A 244 35.33 -14.96 -24.32
C LYS A 244 34.59 -13.90 -23.48
N GLY A 245 35.00 -12.65 -23.62
CA GLY A 245 34.42 -11.51 -22.91
C GLY A 245 35.09 -11.18 -21.57
N HIS A 246 36.21 -11.81 -21.24
CA HIS A 246 37.01 -11.52 -20.04
C HIS A 246 38.44 -11.11 -20.40
N LEU A 247 39.01 -10.21 -19.61
CA LEU A 247 40.42 -9.85 -19.68
C LEU A 247 40.93 -9.47 -18.29
N THR A 248 42.25 -9.51 -18.12
CA THR A 248 42.94 -9.00 -16.94
C THR A 248 43.96 -7.96 -17.36
N ILE A 249 44.05 -6.87 -16.62
CA ILE A 249 45.05 -5.83 -16.81
C ILE A 249 45.94 -5.83 -15.58
N HIS A 250 47.25 -5.89 -15.82
CA HIS A 250 48.26 -5.82 -14.76
C HIS A 250 49.06 -4.52 -14.92
N SER A 251 49.15 -3.75 -13.84
CA SER A 251 49.94 -2.53 -13.73
C SER A 251 50.68 -2.50 -12.38
N CYS A 252 51.84 -1.84 -12.33
CA CYS A 252 52.56 -1.60 -11.08
C CYS A 252 51.74 -0.77 -10.07
N SER A 253 50.95 0.20 -10.54
CA SER A 253 50.19 1.10 -9.66
C SER A 253 48.85 0.50 -9.22
N LEU A 254 48.08 -0.05 -10.17
CA LEU A 254 46.72 -0.56 -9.95
C LEU A 254 46.67 -2.03 -9.54
N GLY A 255 47.80 -2.75 -9.62
CA GLY A 255 47.85 -4.19 -9.45
C GLY A 255 47.16 -4.94 -10.61
N SER A 256 46.66 -6.14 -10.32
CA SER A 256 45.95 -6.98 -11.28
C SER A 256 44.44 -6.77 -11.17
N GLN A 257 43.81 -6.25 -12.22
CA GLN A 257 42.37 -5.98 -12.27
C GLN A 257 41.73 -6.77 -13.41
N ARG A 258 40.66 -7.49 -13.08
CA ARG A 258 39.83 -8.21 -14.05
C ARG A 258 38.71 -7.32 -14.57
N PHE A 259 38.37 -7.48 -15.84
CA PHE A 259 37.27 -6.78 -16.51
C PHE A 259 36.40 -7.77 -17.27
N SER A 260 35.11 -7.43 -17.42
CA SER A 260 34.17 -8.23 -18.21
C SER A 260 33.34 -7.38 -19.15
N ARG A 261 33.18 -7.86 -20.40
CA ARG A 261 32.29 -7.26 -21.39
C ARG A 261 30.82 -7.62 -21.14
N HIS A 262 30.57 -8.70 -20.42
CA HIS A 262 29.23 -9.16 -20.05
C HIS A 262 28.77 -8.47 -18.77
N PHE A 263 27.47 -8.52 -18.48
CA PHE A 263 26.94 -8.05 -17.20
C PHE A 263 27.22 -9.10 -16.11
N GLN A 264 28.49 -9.16 -15.71
CA GLN A 264 29.07 -10.21 -14.87
C GLN A 264 30.09 -9.60 -13.92
N CYS A 265 30.14 -10.07 -12.68
CA CYS A 265 31.13 -9.58 -11.73
C CYS A 265 32.53 -10.05 -12.13
N ALA A 266 33.43 -9.14 -12.53
CA ALA A 266 34.77 -9.49 -12.98
C ALA A 266 35.64 -10.21 -11.92
N LYS A 267 35.39 -9.97 -10.62
CA LYS A 267 36.12 -10.64 -9.52
C LYS A 267 35.62 -12.04 -9.20
N CYS A 268 34.31 -12.23 -9.15
CA CYS A 268 33.67 -13.48 -8.68
C CYS A 268 33.13 -14.36 -9.80
N ASP A 269 33.15 -13.87 -11.04
CA ASP A 269 32.65 -14.53 -12.24
C ASP A 269 31.16 -14.90 -12.18
N LEU A 270 30.37 -14.18 -11.37
CA LEU A 270 28.92 -14.38 -11.25
C LEU A 270 28.16 -13.56 -12.29
N LYS A 271 27.31 -14.22 -13.09
CA LYS A 271 26.48 -13.58 -14.13
C LYS A 271 25.21 -12.99 -13.55
N TYR A 272 24.80 -11.84 -14.08
CA TYR A 272 23.61 -11.11 -13.64
C TYR A 272 22.68 -10.83 -14.82
N ASN A 273 21.39 -10.68 -14.53
CA ASN A 273 20.39 -10.29 -15.51
C ASN A 273 20.36 -8.78 -15.69
N ASP A 274 20.03 -8.33 -16.89
CA ASP A 274 19.85 -6.92 -17.19
C ASP A 274 18.73 -6.28 -16.34
N PRO A 275 18.92 -5.03 -15.90
CA PRO A 275 17.85 -4.28 -15.26
C PRO A 275 16.67 -4.11 -16.23
N SER A 276 15.46 -4.27 -15.72
CA SER A 276 14.23 -3.98 -16.46
C SER A 276 13.15 -3.45 -15.51
N PRO A 277 12.16 -2.68 -15.99
CA PRO A 277 11.09 -2.17 -15.14
C PRO A 277 10.31 -3.29 -14.42
N SER A 278 10.19 -4.46 -15.05
CA SER A 278 9.57 -5.65 -14.46
C SER A 278 10.33 -6.21 -13.26
N LEU A 279 11.66 -6.11 -13.25
CA LEU A 279 12.50 -6.51 -12.12
C LEU A 279 12.25 -5.60 -10.90
N PHE A 280 11.89 -4.34 -11.13
CA PHE A 280 11.64 -3.35 -10.08
C PHE A 280 10.16 -3.24 -9.69
N SER A 281 9.34 -4.22 -10.09
CA SER A 281 7.91 -4.25 -9.78
C SER A 281 7.55 -5.42 -8.86
N PHE A 282 7.12 -5.13 -7.63
CA PHE A 282 6.51 -6.14 -6.74
C PHE A 282 5.13 -6.60 -7.22
N ASN A 283 4.58 -5.95 -8.26
CA ASN A 283 3.36 -6.38 -8.93
C ASN A 283 3.61 -7.44 -10.02
N ASN A 284 4.87 -7.60 -10.46
CA ASN A 284 5.25 -8.52 -11.53
C ASN A 284 6.02 -9.73 -10.95
N PRO A 285 5.72 -10.99 -11.35
CA PRO A 285 6.43 -12.17 -10.85
C PRO A 285 7.95 -12.18 -11.12
N VAL A 286 8.44 -11.38 -12.07
CA VAL A 286 9.88 -11.22 -12.32
C VAL A 286 10.57 -10.63 -11.09
N GLY A 287 10.08 -9.51 -10.56
CA GLY A 287 10.65 -8.80 -9.41
C GLY A 287 10.02 -9.13 -8.05
N ALA A 288 8.81 -9.68 -8.01
CA ALA A 288 8.07 -9.94 -6.77
C ALA A 288 8.62 -11.16 -6.02
N CYS A 289 8.70 -11.05 -4.69
CA CYS A 289 9.00 -12.17 -3.81
C CYS A 289 8.01 -13.34 -4.09
N PRO A 290 8.49 -14.57 -4.34
CA PRO A 290 7.63 -15.70 -4.72
C PRO A 290 6.74 -16.20 -3.58
N GLU A 291 7.21 -16.13 -2.33
CA GLU A 291 6.47 -16.60 -1.15
C GLU A 291 5.24 -15.73 -0.89
N CYS A 292 5.45 -14.42 -0.74
CA CYS A 292 4.35 -13.48 -0.52
C CYS A 292 3.76 -12.91 -1.80
N ARG A 293 4.22 -13.33 -2.99
CA ARG A 293 3.78 -12.78 -4.30
C ARG A 293 3.82 -11.24 -4.39
N GLY A 294 4.77 -10.63 -3.69
CA GLY A 294 4.92 -9.17 -3.61
C GLY A 294 3.97 -8.44 -2.65
N PHE A 295 3.26 -9.15 -1.75
CA PHE A 295 2.46 -8.53 -0.70
C PHE A 295 3.30 -8.02 0.48
N GLY A 296 4.53 -8.52 0.66
CA GLY A 296 5.40 -8.25 1.83
C GLY A 296 4.95 -8.96 3.11
N ARG A 297 3.80 -9.62 3.08
CA ARG A 297 3.21 -10.31 4.22
C ARG A 297 2.60 -11.62 3.79
N THR A 298 2.65 -12.60 4.67
CA THR A 298 1.98 -13.88 4.51
C THR A 298 0.83 -13.96 5.51
N ILE A 299 -0.16 -14.79 5.20
CA ILE A 299 -1.24 -15.08 6.15
C ILE A 299 -0.78 -16.31 6.92
N SER A 300 -0.53 -16.15 8.21
CA SER A 300 -0.18 -17.24 9.10
C SER A 300 -1.22 -17.37 10.21
N ILE A 301 -1.22 -18.52 10.87
CA ILE A 301 -2.00 -18.68 12.10
C ILE A 301 -1.35 -17.83 13.19
N ASP A 302 -2.20 -17.05 13.85
CA ASP A 302 -1.83 -16.32 15.04
C ASP A 302 -2.13 -17.18 16.26
N TYR A 303 -1.09 -17.79 16.83
CA TYR A 303 -1.26 -18.64 18.00
C TYR A 303 -1.68 -17.84 19.24
N GLN A 304 -1.49 -16.52 19.27
CA GLN A 304 -2.01 -15.69 20.35
C GLN A 304 -3.54 -15.59 20.29
N LEU A 305 -4.13 -15.60 19.08
CA LEU A 305 -5.58 -15.67 18.93
C LEU A 305 -6.14 -17.06 19.28
N ALA A 306 -5.35 -18.12 19.05
CA ALA A 306 -5.74 -19.50 19.36
C ALA A 306 -5.57 -19.84 20.85
N LEU A 307 -4.57 -19.26 21.52
CA LEU A 307 -4.30 -19.37 22.95
C LEU A 307 -4.37 -17.98 23.60
N PRO A 308 -5.57 -17.37 23.66
CA PRO A 308 -5.73 -16.00 24.12
C PRO A 308 -5.49 -15.86 25.63
N ASP A 309 -5.66 -16.93 26.42
CA ASP A 309 -5.39 -16.97 27.87
C ASP A 309 -4.37 -18.05 28.26
N LEU A 310 -3.16 -17.63 28.59
CA LEU A 310 -1.99 -18.40 29.01
C LEU A 310 -1.91 -18.41 30.54
N SER A 311 -2.80 -17.71 31.24
CA SER A 311 -3.00 -17.91 32.69
C SER A 311 -3.76 -19.21 32.95
N LEU A 312 -4.56 -19.67 31.99
CA LEU A 312 -5.16 -20.99 32.01
C LEU A 312 -4.11 -22.09 31.88
N SER A 313 -4.40 -23.24 32.48
CA SER A 313 -3.62 -24.45 32.35
C SER A 313 -4.03 -25.25 31.10
N ILE A 314 -3.25 -26.28 30.76
CA ILE A 314 -3.60 -27.19 29.65
C ILE A 314 -4.96 -27.85 29.92
N ALA A 315 -5.17 -28.34 31.15
CA ALA A 315 -6.42 -28.92 31.61
C ALA A 315 -7.57 -27.90 31.63
N GLY A 316 -7.27 -26.66 32.01
CA GLY A 316 -8.21 -25.54 32.02
C GLY A 316 -8.59 -25.00 30.63
N GLY A 317 -8.14 -25.63 29.56
CA GLY A 317 -8.60 -25.32 28.21
C GLY A 317 -7.93 -24.11 27.56
N VAL A 318 -6.61 -23.96 27.73
CA VAL A 318 -5.78 -22.88 27.13
C VAL A 318 -6.00 -22.67 25.61
N VAL A 319 -6.34 -23.73 24.87
CA VAL A 319 -6.58 -23.68 23.42
C VAL A 319 -8.06 -23.40 23.14
N LYS A 320 -8.38 -22.14 22.80
CA LYS A 320 -9.74 -21.66 22.55
C LYS A 320 -10.54 -22.48 21.52
N PRO A 321 -10.04 -22.79 20.31
CA PRO A 321 -10.85 -23.51 19.32
C PRO A 321 -11.26 -24.92 19.79
N TRP A 322 -10.56 -25.50 20.77
CA TRP A 322 -10.85 -26.83 21.30
C TRP A 322 -11.92 -26.86 22.39
N GLN A 323 -12.36 -25.69 22.89
CA GLN A 323 -13.44 -25.59 23.88
C GLN A 323 -14.84 -25.61 23.26
N THR A 324 -14.93 -25.78 21.93
CA THR A 324 -16.20 -25.91 21.21
C THR A 324 -16.62 -27.38 21.11
N LYS A 325 -17.92 -27.64 20.87
CA LYS A 325 -18.44 -29.02 20.70
C LYS A 325 -17.66 -29.83 19.65
N THR A 326 -17.23 -29.18 18.57
CA THR A 326 -16.47 -29.81 17.47
C THR A 326 -14.98 -29.98 17.79
N GLY A 327 -14.41 -29.12 18.64
CA GLY A 327 -13.00 -29.14 19.02
C GLY A 327 -12.66 -29.97 20.26
N ALA A 328 -13.66 -30.40 21.03
CA ALA A 328 -13.48 -31.13 22.29
C ALA A 328 -12.69 -32.44 22.14
N ALA A 329 -12.74 -33.09 20.96
CA ALA A 329 -11.93 -34.27 20.68
C ALA A 329 -10.42 -33.94 20.72
N CYS A 330 -10.00 -32.80 20.19
CA CYS A 330 -8.61 -32.36 20.20
C CYS A 330 -8.11 -32.03 21.61
N GLN A 331 -8.98 -31.47 22.48
CA GLN A 331 -8.65 -31.28 23.89
C GLN A 331 -8.36 -32.63 24.59
N ARG A 332 -9.19 -33.65 24.33
CA ARG A 332 -8.96 -35.00 24.87
C ARG A 332 -7.66 -35.63 24.35
N ASP A 333 -7.38 -35.45 23.06
CA ASP A 333 -6.14 -35.93 22.45
C ASP A 333 -4.91 -35.25 23.07
N MET A 334 -4.95 -33.93 23.30
CA MET A 334 -3.89 -33.19 24.00
C MET A 334 -3.65 -33.74 25.41
N MET A 335 -4.71 -33.99 26.17
CA MET A 335 -4.59 -34.57 27.52
C MET A 335 -3.98 -35.97 27.50
N ARG A 336 -4.34 -36.82 26.53
CA ARG A 336 -3.71 -38.15 26.36
C ARG A 336 -2.23 -38.02 26.01
N ALA A 337 -1.87 -37.12 25.10
CA ALA A 337 -0.50 -36.88 24.68
C ALA A 337 0.35 -36.30 25.83
N ALA A 338 -0.21 -35.38 26.62
CA ALA A 338 0.45 -34.80 27.78
C ALA A 338 0.73 -35.87 28.85
N LYS A 339 -0.25 -36.73 29.15
CA LYS A 339 -0.08 -37.86 30.08
C LYS A 339 1.03 -38.82 29.62
N ARG A 340 1.08 -39.15 28.32
CA ARG A 340 2.10 -40.03 27.74
C ARG A 340 3.52 -39.46 27.85
N ASN A 341 3.66 -38.15 27.77
CA ASN A 341 4.95 -37.45 27.79
C ASN A 341 5.30 -36.86 29.18
N GLY A 342 4.52 -37.15 30.22
CA GLY A 342 4.76 -36.63 31.58
C GLY A 342 4.67 -35.10 31.69
N ILE A 343 3.85 -34.46 30.86
CA ILE A 343 3.73 -33.00 30.82
C ILE A 343 2.72 -32.52 31.88
N PRO A 344 3.08 -31.55 32.75
CA PRO A 344 2.16 -31.03 33.76
C PRO A 344 1.00 -30.28 33.11
N THR A 345 -0.24 -30.65 33.46
CA THR A 345 -1.45 -30.10 32.83
C THR A 345 -2.15 -29.01 33.63
N ASP A 346 -1.85 -28.91 34.93
CA ASP A 346 -2.61 -28.07 35.88
C ASP A 346 -1.94 -26.73 36.19
N MET A 347 -0.72 -26.53 35.72
CA MET A 347 0.01 -25.27 35.85
C MET A 347 -0.44 -24.26 34.77
N PRO A 348 -0.54 -22.96 35.11
CA PRO A 348 -0.73 -21.89 34.12
C PRO A 348 0.26 -22.00 32.95
N PHE A 349 -0.23 -21.93 31.71
CA PHE A 349 0.58 -22.15 30.51
C PHE A 349 1.81 -21.22 30.43
N ARG A 350 1.68 -19.96 30.87
CA ARG A 350 2.82 -19.00 30.89
C ARG A 350 3.98 -19.44 31.78
N LYS A 351 3.69 -20.24 32.82
CA LYS A 351 4.69 -20.72 33.79
C LYS A 351 5.36 -22.01 33.30
N LEU A 352 4.83 -22.66 32.27
CA LEU A 352 5.45 -23.84 31.68
C LEU A 352 6.79 -23.48 31.02
N PRO A 353 7.80 -24.37 31.05
CA PRO A 353 9.02 -24.23 30.27
C PRO A 353 8.75 -24.02 28.77
N ARG A 354 9.54 -23.17 28.09
CA ARG A 354 9.37 -22.88 26.65
C ARG A 354 9.29 -24.14 25.79
N LYS A 355 10.12 -25.15 26.07
CA LYS A 355 10.09 -26.44 25.36
C LYS A 355 8.72 -27.13 25.42
N ILE A 356 7.99 -27.01 26.53
CA ILE A 356 6.64 -27.57 26.68
C ILE A 356 5.62 -26.70 25.96
N GLN A 357 5.74 -25.38 26.05
CA GLN A 357 4.89 -24.46 25.29
C GLN A 357 4.99 -24.72 23.78
N ASP A 358 6.22 -24.86 23.27
CA ASP A 358 6.52 -25.19 21.89
C ASP A 358 5.97 -26.57 21.51
N TRP A 359 6.06 -27.56 22.41
CA TRP A 359 5.46 -28.89 22.19
C TRP A 359 3.94 -28.83 22.07
N VAL A 360 3.25 -28.00 22.87
CA VAL A 360 1.80 -27.81 22.75
C VAL A 360 1.45 -27.13 21.42
N ILE A 361 2.18 -26.07 21.06
CA ILE A 361 1.91 -25.27 19.86
C ILE A 361 2.27 -26.04 18.60
N HIS A 362 3.51 -26.51 18.48
CA HIS A 362 4.08 -27.08 17.25
C HIS A 362 3.94 -28.60 17.15
N GLY A 363 3.74 -29.30 18.28
CA GLY A 363 3.68 -30.76 18.32
C GLY A 363 5.05 -31.43 18.36
N GLU A 364 5.10 -32.72 18.09
CA GLU A 364 6.36 -33.46 17.93
C GLU A 364 7.04 -33.11 16.59
N PRO A 365 8.38 -32.89 16.55
CA PRO A 365 9.08 -32.45 15.33
C PRO A 365 9.00 -33.42 14.14
N ASP A 366 8.73 -34.70 14.40
CA ASP A 366 8.62 -35.74 13.39
C ASP A 366 7.18 -36.11 13.04
N TYR A 367 6.20 -35.37 13.56
CA TYR A 367 4.81 -35.48 13.16
C TYR A 367 4.64 -35.21 11.66
N GLY A 368 4.10 -36.20 10.94
CA GLY A 368 3.89 -36.17 9.49
C GLY A 368 4.90 -36.99 8.67
N LYS A 369 5.93 -37.57 9.30
CA LYS A 369 6.80 -38.59 8.66
C LYS A 369 6.05 -39.93 8.52
N PRO A 370 6.45 -40.83 7.60
CA PRO A 370 5.80 -42.15 7.45
C PRO A 370 5.71 -42.90 8.78
N GLY A 371 4.49 -43.35 9.15
CA GLY A 371 4.24 -44.04 10.42
C GLY A 371 4.17 -43.15 11.67
N ARG A 372 4.45 -41.85 11.56
CA ARG A 372 4.45 -40.85 12.65
C ARG A 372 3.28 -39.88 12.50
N SER A 373 2.07 -40.40 12.64
CA SER A 373 0.82 -39.64 12.69
C SER A 373 0.10 -39.86 14.01
N TRP A 374 -0.94 -39.08 14.30
CA TRP A 374 -1.83 -39.38 15.44
C TRP A 374 -2.42 -40.79 15.29
N PRO A 375 -2.44 -41.65 16.34
CA PRO A 375 -2.08 -41.41 17.74
C PRO A 375 -0.62 -41.71 18.14
N LYS A 376 0.25 -42.07 17.19
CA LYS A 376 1.66 -42.42 17.45
C LYS A 376 2.57 -41.21 17.68
N ALA A 377 2.21 -40.05 17.15
CA ALA A 377 2.91 -38.77 17.34
C ALA A 377 1.92 -37.64 17.60
N TRP A 378 2.29 -36.68 18.47
CA TRP A 378 1.47 -35.52 18.80
C TRP A 378 1.50 -34.44 17.72
N TYR A 379 0.32 -33.96 17.30
CA TYR A 379 0.17 -33.02 16.19
C TYR A 379 0.28 -31.55 16.59
N GLY A 380 0.07 -31.22 17.87
CA GLY A 380 0.07 -29.84 18.36
C GLY A 380 -1.05 -28.97 17.80
N VAL A 381 -1.17 -27.75 18.29
CA VAL A 381 -2.13 -26.76 17.78
C VAL A 381 -1.86 -26.45 16.29
N ALA A 382 -0.60 -26.43 15.88
CA ALA A 382 -0.17 -26.25 14.49
C ALA A 382 -0.66 -27.37 13.58
N GLY A 383 -0.64 -28.64 14.01
CA GLY A 383 -1.18 -29.76 13.24
C GLY A 383 -2.69 -29.67 13.06
N TYR A 384 -3.41 -29.23 14.10
CA TYR A 384 -4.86 -28.97 14.00
C TYR A 384 -5.18 -27.91 12.93
N PHE A 385 -4.46 -26.79 12.93
CA PHE A 385 -4.67 -25.77 11.90
C PHE A 385 -4.22 -26.22 10.51
N ARG A 386 -3.11 -26.96 10.37
CA ARG A 386 -2.71 -27.57 9.08
C ARG A 386 -3.82 -28.47 8.51
N TRP A 387 -4.48 -29.25 9.37
CA TRP A 387 -5.63 -30.06 8.97
C TRP A 387 -6.86 -29.24 8.59
N LEU A 388 -7.15 -28.14 9.30
CA LEU A 388 -8.21 -27.22 8.89
C LEU A 388 -7.91 -26.55 7.53
N GLU A 389 -6.64 -26.21 7.28
CA GLU A 389 -6.21 -25.59 6.03
C GLU A 389 -6.36 -26.52 4.83
N SER A 390 -6.14 -27.83 4.97
CA SER A 390 -6.44 -28.80 3.91
C SER A 390 -7.93 -28.90 3.59
N LYS A 391 -8.80 -28.47 4.52
CA LYS A 391 -10.26 -28.39 4.36
C LYS A 391 -10.77 -26.99 4.04
N ALA A 392 -9.87 -26.06 3.67
CA ALA A 392 -10.24 -24.68 3.36
C ALA A 392 -11.18 -24.53 2.15
N TYR A 393 -11.46 -25.59 1.38
CA TYR A 393 -12.52 -25.56 0.36
C TYR A 393 -13.93 -25.42 0.96
N LYS A 394 -14.14 -25.77 2.24
CA LYS A 394 -15.42 -25.62 2.95
C LYS A 394 -15.59 -24.20 3.51
N MET A 395 -16.71 -23.55 3.21
CA MET A 395 -16.96 -22.14 3.57
C MET A 395 -16.90 -21.88 5.09
N HIS A 396 -17.55 -22.72 5.91
CA HIS A 396 -17.51 -22.58 7.38
C HIS A 396 -16.10 -22.76 7.96
N VAL A 397 -15.25 -23.59 7.35
CA VAL A 397 -13.84 -23.76 7.76
C VAL A 397 -13.05 -22.49 7.44
N ARG A 398 -13.26 -21.87 6.28
CA ARG A 398 -12.64 -20.58 5.93
C ARG A 398 -13.01 -19.48 6.93
N VAL A 399 -14.28 -19.40 7.31
CA VAL A 399 -14.76 -18.43 8.31
C VAL A 399 -14.09 -18.68 9.66
N LEU A 400 -13.99 -19.94 10.10
CA LEU A 400 -13.28 -20.29 11.34
C LEU A 400 -11.80 -19.88 11.27
N LEU A 401 -11.09 -20.28 10.21
CA LEU A 401 -9.68 -19.93 10.00
C LEU A 401 -9.45 -18.42 9.98
N SER A 402 -10.37 -17.63 9.41
CA SER A 402 -10.24 -16.17 9.36
C SER A 402 -10.19 -15.50 10.73
N ARG A 403 -10.72 -16.15 11.78
CA ARG A 403 -10.72 -15.63 13.16
C ARG A 403 -9.37 -15.82 13.88
N TYR A 404 -8.53 -16.72 13.37
CA TYR A 404 -7.24 -17.09 13.97
C TYR A 404 -6.06 -16.79 13.05
N ARG A 405 -6.30 -16.10 11.94
CA ARG A 405 -5.27 -15.71 10.98
C ARG A 405 -4.92 -14.25 11.17
N SER A 406 -3.64 -13.96 11.24
CA SER A 406 -3.11 -12.60 11.17
C SER A 406 -2.18 -12.48 9.97
N TYR A 407 -1.94 -11.23 9.57
CA TYR A 407 -0.92 -10.95 8.57
C TYR A 407 0.39 -10.76 9.30
N THR A 408 1.38 -11.58 8.97
CA THR A 408 2.74 -11.47 9.49
C THR A 408 3.66 -11.03 8.38
N THR A 409 4.76 -10.35 8.75
CA THR A 409 5.81 -9.99 7.80
C THR A 409 6.33 -11.24 7.12
N CYS A 410 6.45 -11.22 5.79
CA CYS A 410 6.89 -12.37 5.03
C CYS A 410 8.32 -12.76 5.45
N PRO A 411 8.59 -14.01 5.83
CA PRO A 411 9.90 -14.42 6.30
C PRO A 411 10.95 -14.45 5.17
N ALA A 412 10.58 -14.77 3.92
CA ALA A 412 11.56 -14.82 2.82
C ALA A 412 12.04 -13.44 2.33
N CYS A 413 11.24 -12.38 2.45
CA CYS A 413 11.63 -11.04 2.00
C CYS A 413 11.63 -9.99 3.12
N GLU A 414 11.33 -10.39 4.35
CA GLU A 414 11.29 -9.50 5.53
C GLU A 414 10.44 -8.23 5.32
N GLY A 415 9.36 -8.34 4.53
CA GLY A 415 8.49 -7.21 4.20
C GLY A 415 8.92 -6.38 3.00
N GLN A 416 10.08 -6.65 2.40
CA GLN A 416 10.61 -5.87 1.28
C GLN A 416 9.87 -6.07 -0.04
N ARG A 417 9.06 -7.14 -0.18
CA ARG A 417 8.20 -7.47 -1.35
C ARG A 417 8.93 -7.89 -2.63
N PHE A 418 10.23 -7.70 -2.70
CA PHE A 418 11.04 -8.02 -3.87
C PHE A 418 11.81 -9.33 -3.71
N LYS A 419 12.29 -9.86 -4.84
CA LYS A 419 13.30 -10.92 -4.82
C LYS A 419 14.70 -10.37 -4.55
N PRO A 420 15.64 -11.20 -4.07
CA PRO A 420 17.03 -10.81 -3.88
C PRO A 420 17.67 -10.17 -5.13
N GLU A 421 17.32 -10.63 -6.33
CA GLU A 421 17.87 -10.09 -7.59
C GLU A 421 17.59 -8.59 -7.76
N SER A 422 16.39 -8.13 -7.38
CA SER A 422 16.01 -6.71 -7.45
C SER A 422 16.73 -5.88 -6.39
N LEU A 423 17.03 -6.47 -5.23
CA LEU A 423 17.63 -5.79 -4.08
C LEU A 423 19.14 -5.54 -4.23
N ARG A 424 19.78 -6.15 -5.23
CA ARG A 424 21.19 -5.90 -5.61
C ARG A 424 21.39 -4.53 -6.24
N PHE A 425 20.34 -3.95 -6.79
CA PHE A 425 20.39 -2.65 -7.46
C PHE A 425 20.19 -1.53 -6.46
N LYS A 426 21.26 -0.75 -6.27
CA LYS A 426 21.30 0.36 -5.32
C LYS A 426 21.50 1.68 -6.05
N LEU A 427 20.79 2.71 -5.61
CA LEU A 427 20.90 4.06 -6.12
C LEU A 427 21.57 4.95 -5.06
N ASP A 428 22.61 5.67 -5.45
CA ASP A 428 23.27 6.64 -4.57
C ASP A 428 22.68 8.03 -4.77
N THR A 429 21.79 8.41 -3.85
CA THR A 429 21.05 9.68 -3.88
C THR A 429 21.89 10.87 -3.41
N ASN A 430 22.95 10.64 -2.61
CA ASN A 430 23.65 11.71 -1.89
C ASN A 430 25.14 11.84 -2.25
N GLY A 431 25.70 10.93 -3.06
CA GLY A 431 27.12 10.95 -3.40
C GLY A 431 28.04 10.34 -2.34
N CYS A 432 27.49 9.81 -1.25
CA CYS A 432 28.26 9.30 -0.11
C CYS A 432 28.72 7.84 -0.30
N GLY A 433 28.42 7.21 -1.45
CA GLY A 433 28.72 5.79 -1.71
C GLY A 433 27.79 4.79 -1.01
N ASN A 434 26.89 5.24 -0.14
CA ASN A 434 25.85 4.41 0.49
C ASN A 434 24.59 4.40 -0.38
N GLY A 435 24.54 3.47 -1.34
CA GLY A 435 23.36 3.28 -2.18
C GLY A 435 22.18 2.68 -1.42
N ILE A 436 20.98 3.23 -1.65
CA ILE A 436 19.70 2.72 -1.13
C ILE A 436 19.07 1.74 -2.13
N THR A 437 18.35 0.71 -1.67
CA THR A 437 17.55 -0.16 -2.56
C THR A 437 16.18 0.45 -2.83
N LEU A 438 15.49 0.00 -3.88
CA LEU A 438 14.15 0.51 -4.19
C LEU A 438 13.15 0.22 -3.06
N SER A 439 13.27 -0.94 -2.42
CA SER A 439 12.42 -1.30 -1.28
C SER A 439 12.63 -0.34 -0.11
N ASN A 440 13.88 -0.06 0.24
CA ASN A 440 14.22 0.86 1.33
C ASN A 440 13.75 2.28 1.02
N PHE A 441 13.85 2.72 -0.25
CA PHE A 441 13.29 4.00 -0.68
C PHE A 441 11.78 4.09 -0.43
N TYR A 442 11.02 3.03 -0.73
CA TYR A 442 9.57 3.01 -0.45
C TYR A 442 9.21 2.97 1.04
N GLN A 443 10.15 2.57 1.90
CA GLN A 443 9.97 2.56 3.35
C GLN A 443 10.33 3.88 4.02
N LEU A 444 10.99 4.81 3.32
CA LEU A 444 11.23 6.15 3.82
C LEU A 444 9.90 6.88 4.04
N ALA A 445 9.89 7.79 5.03
CA ALA A 445 8.82 8.77 5.10
C ALA A 445 8.84 9.60 3.80
N ILE A 446 7.66 9.97 3.30
CA ILE A 446 7.52 10.68 2.02
C ILE A 446 8.34 11.98 2.01
N ARG A 447 8.49 12.64 3.17
CA ARG A 447 9.37 13.81 3.31
C ARG A 447 10.85 13.49 3.03
N ASP A 448 11.32 12.37 3.56
CA ASP A 448 12.70 11.93 3.38
C ASP A 448 12.93 11.42 1.96
N ALA A 449 11.93 10.74 1.38
CA ALA A 449 11.92 10.34 -0.02
C ALA A 449 11.97 11.56 -0.96
N ALA A 450 11.21 12.63 -0.68
CA ALA A 450 11.27 13.89 -1.44
C ALA A 450 12.69 14.48 -1.39
N THR A 451 13.24 14.62 -0.18
CA THR A 451 14.60 15.12 0.03
C THR A 451 15.65 14.28 -0.69
N ALA A 452 15.50 12.95 -0.73
CA ALA A 452 16.40 12.06 -1.44
C ALA A 452 16.35 12.24 -2.97
N ILE A 453 15.15 12.50 -3.52
CA ILE A 453 14.97 12.75 -4.94
C ILE A 453 15.50 14.13 -5.33
N ASP A 454 15.33 15.15 -4.48
CA ASP A 454 15.89 16.49 -4.74
C ASP A 454 17.41 16.45 -4.81
N LYS A 455 18.06 15.78 -3.85
CA LYS A 455 19.52 15.56 -3.88
C LYS A 455 19.98 14.79 -5.11
N LEU A 456 19.18 13.81 -5.54
CA LEU A 456 19.46 13.07 -6.77
C LEU A 456 19.36 13.98 -8.00
N ALA A 457 18.34 14.84 -8.07
CA ALA A 457 18.16 15.79 -9.16
C ALA A 457 19.32 16.80 -9.25
N ASP A 458 19.69 17.40 -8.11
CA ASP A 458 20.82 18.33 -8.02
C ASP A 458 22.14 17.69 -8.49
N ARG A 459 22.36 16.42 -8.12
CA ARG A 459 23.55 15.67 -8.52
C ARG A 459 23.57 15.33 -10.00
N LEU A 460 22.45 14.86 -10.55
CA LEU A 460 22.40 14.43 -11.94
C LEU A 460 22.48 15.62 -12.90
N ASN A 461 22.08 16.82 -12.46
CA ASN A 461 22.09 18.06 -13.23
C ASN A 461 21.59 17.85 -14.67
N LEU A 462 20.46 17.14 -14.78
CA LEU A 462 19.91 16.71 -16.07
C LEU A 462 19.46 17.92 -16.88
N ASN A 463 19.82 17.94 -18.16
CA ASN A 463 19.35 18.94 -19.10
C ASN A 463 17.96 18.57 -19.62
N GLN A 464 17.26 19.53 -20.23
CA GLN A 464 15.95 19.26 -20.86
C GLN A 464 16.00 18.21 -21.97
N SER A 465 17.16 17.94 -22.55
CA SER A 465 17.39 16.90 -23.56
C SER A 465 17.42 15.48 -22.99
N ASP A 466 17.54 15.31 -21.67
CA ASP A 466 17.67 14.00 -21.05
C ASP A 466 16.30 13.31 -20.91
N ALA A 467 16.19 12.08 -21.40
CA ALA A 467 14.94 11.31 -21.37
C ALA A 467 14.40 11.05 -19.94
N LEU A 468 15.26 11.13 -18.92
CA LEU A 468 14.89 10.91 -17.52
C LEU A 468 14.41 12.17 -16.80
N ALA A 469 14.71 13.37 -17.33
CA ALA A 469 14.35 14.63 -16.68
C ALA A 469 12.82 14.79 -16.47
N PRO A 470 11.93 14.43 -17.43
CA PRO A 470 10.49 14.49 -17.21
C PRO A 470 10.01 13.53 -16.11
N VAL A 471 10.59 12.32 -16.06
CA VAL A 471 10.23 11.30 -15.06
C VAL A 471 10.62 11.77 -13.66
N LEU A 472 11.83 12.33 -13.52
CA LEU A 472 12.32 12.85 -12.26
C LEU A 472 11.49 14.04 -11.76
N THR A 473 11.19 14.99 -12.65
CA THR A 473 10.32 16.14 -12.36
C THR A 473 8.96 15.69 -11.86
N GLU A 474 8.42 14.61 -12.44
CA GLU A 474 7.10 14.12 -12.09
C GLU A 474 7.08 13.35 -10.76
N VAL A 475 8.16 12.64 -10.42
CA VAL A 475 8.35 12.08 -9.07
C VAL A 475 8.48 13.19 -8.03
N GLN A 476 9.29 14.22 -8.28
CA GLN A 476 9.46 15.37 -7.40
C GLN A 476 8.12 16.07 -7.15
N GLY A 477 7.39 16.43 -8.22
CA GLY A 477 6.11 17.13 -8.10
C GLY A 477 5.07 16.35 -7.28
N ARG A 478 5.02 15.02 -7.42
CA ARG A 478 4.08 14.17 -6.67
C ARG A 478 4.47 14.01 -5.21
N LEU A 479 5.76 13.83 -4.92
CA LEU A 479 6.27 13.76 -3.54
C LEU A 479 6.04 15.09 -2.82
N ASP A 480 6.38 16.21 -3.46
CA ASP A 480 6.17 17.56 -2.93
C ASP A 480 4.70 17.85 -2.64
N ALA A 481 3.80 17.51 -3.56
CA ALA A 481 2.37 17.68 -3.36
C ALA A 481 1.88 16.90 -2.11
N MET A 482 2.36 15.67 -1.91
CA MET A 482 2.03 14.88 -0.72
C MET A 482 2.61 15.48 0.56
N VAL A 483 3.84 16.01 0.53
CA VAL A 483 4.43 16.70 1.68
C VAL A 483 3.60 17.95 2.02
N ARG A 484 3.27 18.76 1.01
CA ARG A 484 2.48 20.01 1.16
C ARG A 484 1.09 19.75 1.72
N ILE A 485 0.42 18.66 1.33
CA ILE A 485 -0.92 18.31 1.86
C ILE A 485 -0.86 17.60 3.23
N GLY A 486 0.33 17.48 3.83
CA GLY A 486 0.50 16.93 5.17
C GLY A 486 0.59 15.41 5.24
N LEU A 487 0.90 14.71 4.14
CA LEU A 487 1.11 13.26 4.10
C LEU A 487 2.59 12.85 4.25
N GLY A 488 3.49 13.81 4.50
CA GLY A 488 4.93 13.57 4.56
C GLY A 488 5.39 12.55 5.63
N TYR A 489 4.55 12.24 6.63
CA TYR A 489 4.82 11.24 7.67
C TYR A 489 4.51 9.78 7.23
N LEU A 490 3.85 9.61 6.09
CA LEU A 490 3.52 8.29 5.54
C LEU A 490 4.69 7.75 4.73
N THR A 491 4.68 6.44 4.47
CA THR A 491 5.64 5.77 3.59
C THR A 491 4.97 5.34 2.29
N LEU A 492 5.72 5.29 1.19
CA LEU A 492 5.18 4.87 -0.11
C LEU A 492 4.72 3.40 -0.12
N ASP A 493 5.30 2.56 0.73
CA ASP A 493 4.93 1.15 0.88
C ASP A 493 3.69 0.92 1.77
N ARG A 494 3.18 1.96 2.47
CA ARG A 494 2.00 1.84 3.32
C ARG A 494 0.81 1.35 2.50
N ALA A 495 0.17 0.27 2.97
CA ALA A 495 -0.96 -0.34 2.28
C ALA A 495 -2.18 0.59 2.27
N THR A 496 -2.81 0.77 1.11
CA THR A 496 -3.92 1.72 0.92
C THR A 496 -5.10 1.42 1.86
N ARG A 497 -5.35 0.15 2.19
CA ARG A 497 -6.42 -0.27 3.10
C ARG A 497 -6.24 0.19 4.57
N THR A 498 -5.05 0.61 4.98
CA THR A 498 -4.77 1.06 6.35
C THR A 498 -4.84 2.57 6.49
N LEU A 499 -5.14 3.28 5.41
CA LEU A 499 -5.35 4.72 5.41
C LEU A 499 -6.74 5.03 5.97
N SER A 500 -6.82 6.08 6.78
CA SER A 500 -8.08 6.72 7.15
C SER A 500 -8.78 7.31 5.92
N GLY A 501 -10.08 7.62 6.02
CA GLY A 501 -10.83 8.28 4.94
C GLY A 501 -10.15 9.58 4.50
N GLY A 502 -9.78 10.44 5.45
CA GLY A 502 -9.08 11.69 5.15
C GLY A 502 -7.68 11.50 4.54
N GLU A 503 -6.88 10.54 5.00
CA GLU A 503 -5.60 10.21 4.35
C GLU A 503 -5.81 9.73 2.91
N THR A 504 -6.79 8.84 2.68
CA THR A 504 -7.11 8.31 1.35
C THR A 504 -7.51 9.43 0.39
N GLN A 505 -8.39 10.34 0.85
CA GLN A 505 -8.85 11.47 0.05
C GLN A 505 -7.71 12.41 -0.34
N ARG A 506 -6.80 12.70 0.60
CA ARG A 506 -5.60 13.52 0.34
C ARG A 506 -4.63 12.86 -0.66
N VAL A 507 -4.44 11.55 -0.58
CA VAL A 507 -3.64 10.80 -1.57
C VAL A 507 -4.29 10.88 -2.95
N ASN A 508 -5.61 10.67 -3.05
CA ASN A 508 -6.35 10.82 -4.31
C ASN A 508 -6.25 12.24 -4.89
N LEU A 509 -6.40 13.26 -4.06
CA LEU A 509 -6.25 14.65 -4.47
C LEU A 509 -4.86 14.93 -5.07
N THR A 510 -3.82 14.33 -4.48
CA THR A 510 -2.46 14.45 -4.98
C THR A 510 -2.31 13.78 -6.34
N ALA A 511 -2.91 12.59 -6.54
CA ALA A 511 -2.92 11.92 -7.84
C ALA A 511 -3.62 12.76 -8.91
N CYS A 512 -4.73 13.45 -8.58
CA CYS A 512 -5.42 14.34 -9.50
C CYS A 512 -4.60 15.58 -9.90
N LEU A 513 -3.73 16.09 -9.02
CA LEU A 513 -2.82 17.18 -9.39
C LEU A 513 -1.71 16.69 -10.33
N GLY A 514 -1.22 15.48 -10.10
CA GLY A 514 -0.19 14.85 -10.94
C GLY A 514 -0.68 14.55 -12.36
N SER A 515 -1.98 14.32 -12.58
CA SER A 515 -2.51 14.06 -13.93
C SER A 515 -2.61 15.32 -14.80
N ARG A 516 -2.47 16.52 -14.21
CA ARG A 516 -2.51 17.83 -14.91
C ARG A 516 -3.67 18.00 -15.88
N LEU A 517 -4.83 17.38 -15.56
CA LEU A 517 -6.04 17.52 -16.37
C LEU A 517 -6.58 18.96 -16.27
N VAL A 518 -7.18 19.42 -17.37
CA VAL A 518 -7.78 20.75 -17.51
C VAL A 518 -9.21 20.64 -18.02
N ASN A 519 -10.05 21.66 -17.78
CA ASN A 519 -11.47 21.66 -18.16
C ASN A 519 -12.29 20.51 -17.58
N MET A 520 -11.91 19.98 -16.41
CA MET A 520 -12.65 18.94 -15.69
C MET A 520 -13.55 19.53 -14.61
N LEU A 521 -14.61 18.80 -14.27
CA LEU A 521 -15.45 19.04 -13.09
C LEU A 521 -15.04 18.09 -11.96
N TYR A 522 -14.39 18.61 -10.93
CA TYR A 522 -14.07 17.84 -9.72
C TYR A 522 -15.17 18.01 -8.68
N VAL A 523 -15.73 16.90 -8.20
CA VAL A 523 -16.76 16.89 -7.15
C VAL A 523 -16.20 16.22 -5.90
N LEU A 524 -16.09 16.96 -4.79
CA LEU A 524 -15.43 16.51 -3.56
C LEU A 524 -16.41 16.45 -2.38
N ASP A 525 -16.33 15.39 -1.59
CA ASP A 525 -17.20 15.15 -0.42
C ASP A 525 -16.43 15.41 0.89
N GLU A 526 -16.71 16.54 1.54
CA GLU A 526 -16.13 17.01 2.81
C GLU A 526 -14.62 16.68 2.97
N PRO A 527 -13.74 17.24 2.12
CA PRO A 527 -12.30 16.95 2.16
C PRO A 527 -11.59 17.36 3.46
N SER A 528 -12.23 18.16 4.32
CA SER A 528 -11.72 18.49 5.65
C SER A 528 -11.91 17.38 6.69
N VAL A 529 -12.65 16.30 6.39
CA VAL A 529 -12.94 15.25 7.38
C VAL A 529 -11.66 14.57 7.88
N GLY A 530 -11.50 14.55 9.20
CA GLY A 530 -10.32 13.98 9.87
C GLY A 530 -9.04 14.82 9.69
N LEU A 531 -9.17 16.06 9.20
CA LEU A 531 -8.08 17.02 9.10
C LEU A 531 -8.03 17.91 10.34
N HIS A 532 -6.82 18.22 10.80
CA HIS A 532 -6.64 19.17 11.89
C HIS A 532 -6.82 20.60 11.34
N PRO A 533 -7.40 21.56 12.10
CA PRO A 533 -7.59 22.95 11.64
C PRO A 533 -6.31 23.62 11.11
N HIS A 534 -5.15 23.26 11.66
CA HIS A 534 -3.84 23.71 11.17
C HIS A 534 -3.59 23.36 9.71
N ASP A 535 -4.06 22.19 9.26
CA ASP A 535 -3.82 21.67 7.92
C ASP A 535 -4.90 22.09 6.90
N THR A 536 -6.04 22.64 7.38
CA THR A 536 -7.11 23.15 6.51
C THR A 536 -6.60 24.20 5.52
N LYS A 537 -5.63 25.03 5.94
CA LYS A 537 -5.04 26.03 5.05
C LYS A 537 -4.45 25.38 3.80
N ARG A 538 -3.63 24.35 4.01
CA ARG A 538 -2.92 23.59 2.96
C ARG A 538 -3.90 22.90 2.01
N LEU A 539 -4.99 22.37 2.53
CA LEU A 539 -6.03 21.76 1.72
C LEU A 539 -6.67 22.77 0.76
N VAL A 540 -7.08 23.94 1.24
CA VAL A 540 -7.70 24.95 0.37
C VAL A 540 -6.71 25.47 -0.65
N ASP A 541 -5.45 25.73 -0.28
CA ASP A 541 -4.41 26.17 -1.23
C ASP A 541 -4.26 25.14 -2.38
N LEU A 542 -4.42 23.86 -2.07
CA LEU A 542 -4.43 22.78 -3.05
C LEU A 542 -5.69 22.76 -3.94
N LEU A 543 -6.87 23.00 -3.36
CA LEU A 543 -8.11 23.13 -4.14
C LEU A 543 -8.04 24.34 -5.10
N GLU A 544 -7.47 25.46 -4.63
CA GLU A 544 -7.21 26.64 -5.43
C GLU A 544 -6.22 26.34 -6.56
N ASN A 545 -5.15 25.59 -6.30
CA ASN A 545 -4.22 25.16 -7.36
C ASN A 545 -4.92 24.27 -8.40
N LEU A 546 -5.75 23.30 -7.98
CA LEU A 546 -6.48 22.45 -8.90
C LEU A 546 -7.47 23.25 -9.76
N ARG A 547 -8.12 24.25 -9.18
CA ARG A 547 -8.96 25.23 -9.90
C ARG A 547 -8.12 26.01 -10.91
N ASP A 548 -6.99 26.55 -10.48
CA ASP A 548 -6.16 27.47 -11.27
C ASP A 548 -5.45 26.79 -12.45
N LEU A 549 -5.38 25.45 -12.46
CA LEU A 549 -5.03 24.66 -13.65
C LEU A 549 -6.08 24.75 -14.78
N GLY A 550 -7.25 25.33 -14.53
CA GLY A 550 -8.35 25.46 -15.50
C GLY A 550 -9.52 24.50 -15.23
N ASN A 551 -9.67 24.03 -14.00
CA ASN A 551 -10.75 23.11 -13.62
C ASN A 551 -11.85 23.81 -12.82
N THR A 552 -13.03 23.19 -12.80
CA THR A 552 -14.15 23.63 -11.95
C THR A 552 -14.26 22.68 -10.77
N LEU A 553 -14.32 23.21 -9.55
CA LEU A 553 -14.44 22.39 -8.34
C LEU A 553 -15.79 22.63 -7.69
N VAL A 554 -16.48 21.56 -7.33
CA VAL A 554 -17.69 21.56 -6.49
C VAL A 554 -17.37 20.78 -5.22
N VAL A 555 -17.30 21.47 -4.10
CA VAL A 555 -16.93 20.89 -2.80
C VAL A 555 -18.13 20.93 -1.87
N VAL A 556 -18.58 19.78 -1.39
CA VAL A 556 -19.59 19.71 -0.32
C VAL A 556 -18.90 19.90 1.01
N GLU A 557 -19.15 21.00 1.72
CA GLU A 557 -18.43 21.34 2.94
C GLU A 557 -19.24 22.13 3.98
N HIS A 558 -18.76 22.01 5.22
CA HIS A 558 -19.25 22.72 6.40
C HIS A 558 -18.13 23.50 7.10
N GLU A 559 -16.88 23.30 6.71
CA GLU A 559 -15.74 23.99 7.30
C GLU A 559 -15.69 25.47 6.90
N THR A 560 -15.57 26.34 7.90
CA THR A 560 -15.64 27.80 7.77
C THR A 560 -14.54 28.40 6.90
N GLY A 561 -13.30 27.92 7.01
CA GLY A 561 -12.15 28.36 6.24
C GLY A 561 -12.26 28.03 4.75
N ILE A 562 -12.86 26.89 4.39
CA ILE A 562 -13.16 26.51 3.00
C ILE A 562 -14.29 27.39 2.46
N ILE A 563 -15.41 27.52 3.18
CA ILE A 563 -16.55 28.33 2.74
C ILE A 563 -16.13 29.78 2.49
N ARG A 564 -15.35 30.38 3.39
CA ARG A 564 -14.88 31.77 3.28
C ARG A 564 -13.96 32.04 2.08
N ARG A 565 -13.22 31.02 1.62
CA ARG A 565 -12.31 31.12 0.47
C ARG A 565 -12.91 30.68 -0.85
N ALA A 566 -14.13 30.14 -0.84
CA ALA A 566 -14.85 29.79 -2.06
C ALA A 566 -15.08 31.01 -2.96
N ASP A 567 -14.93 30.81 -4.26
CA ASP A 567 -15.32 31.81 -5.27
C ASP A 567 -16.85 31.96 -5.31
N HIS A 568 -17.57 30.85 -5.15
CA HIS A 568 -19.04 30.79 -5.18
C HIS A 568 -19.54 29.83 -4.11
N VAL A 569 -20.63 30.16 -3.41
CA VAL A 569 -21.26 29.32 -2.40
C VAL A 569 -22.71 29.09 -2.77
N VAL A 570 -23.15 27.84 -2.65
CA VAL A 570 -24.56 27.44 -2.75
C VAL A 570 -24.98 26.86 -1.40
N ASP A 571 -25.92 27.53 -0.72
CA ASP A 571 -26.48 27.08 0.54
C ASP A 571 -27.82 26.38 0.31
N LEU A 572 -27.89 25.09 0.70
CA LEU A 572 -29.08 24.26 0.60
C LEU A 572 -29.82 24.21 1.94
N GLY A 573 -31.12 24.45 1.91
CA GLY A 573 -31.92 24.52 3.12
C GLY A 573 -33.32 25.12 2.88
N PRO A 574 -34.04 25.55 3.93
CA PRO A 574 -33.58 25.64 5.32
C PRO A 574 -33.73 24.33 6.13
N GLY A 575 -34.49 23.35 5.64
CA GLY A 575 -34.82 22.12 6.36
C GLY A 575 -33.97 20.89 6.00
N ARG A 576 -34.41 19.72 6.48
CA ARG A 576 -33.81 18.40 6.21
C ARG A 576 -34.85 17.49 5.57
N GLY A 577 -34.42 16.54 4.74
CA GLY A 577 -35.33 15.60 4.09
C GLY A 577 -36.37 16.34 3.25
N GLU A 578 -37.65 16.08 3.47
CA GLU A 578 -38.76 16.66 2.70
C GLU A 578 -38.85 18.19 2.76
N THR A 579 -38.38 18.79 3.87
CA THR A 579 -38.37 20.26 4.10
C THR A 579 -37.10 20.94 3.58
N GLY A 580 -36.14 20.16 3.09
CA GLY A 580 -34.92 20.65 2.44
C GLY A 580 -35.09 20.83 0.93
N GLY A 581 -33.99 20.70 0.19
CA GLY A 581 -33.98 20.62 -1.27
C GLY A 581 -34.24 21.92 -2.02
N LYS A 582 -34.17 23.07 -1.33
CA LYS A 582 -34.26 24.41 -1.91
C LYS A 582 -32.92 25.14 -1.80
N ILE A 583 -32.67 26.06 -2.72
CA ILE A 583 -31.50 26.94 -2.69
C ILE A 583 -31.88 28.17 -1.85
N VAL A 584 -31.18 28.38 -0.75
CA VAL A 584 -31.36 29.53 0.14
C VAL A 584 -30.46 30.68 -0.29
N PHE A 585 -29.28 30.36 -0.81
CA PHE A 585 -28.32 31.34 -1.30
C PHE A 585 -27.49 30.73 -2.44
N SER A 586 -27.18 31.53 -3.46
CA SER A 586 -26.22 31.19 -4.51
C SER A 586 -25.51 32.47 -4.93
N GLY A 587 -24.20 32.55 -4.74
CA GLY A 587 -23.42 33.73 -5.10
C GLY A 587 -22.02 33.72 -4.51
N ALA A 588 -21.30 34.83 -4.64
CA ALA A 588 -19.95 34.96 -4.08
C ALA A 588 -19.96 34.81 -2.55
N SER A 589 -18.96 34.13 -2.00
CA SER A 589 -18.85 33.84 -0.56
C SER A 589 -18.97 35.10 0.32
N LYS A 590 -18.40 36.23 -0.13
CA LYS A 590 -18.45 37.52 0.56
C LYS A 590 -19.88 38.04 0.81
N HIS A 591 -20.86 37.62 0.00
CA HIS A 591 -22.25 38.03 0.14
C HIS A 591 -23.08 37.06 1.00
N LEU A 592 -22.56 35.88 1.32
CA LEU A 592 -23.28 34.86 2.09
C LEU A 592 -23.69 35.39 3.47
N THR A 593 -22.80 36.08 4.18
CA THR A 593 -23.05 36.58 5.54
C THR A 593 -24.21 37.58 5.61
N ASN A 594 -24.52 38.25 4.49
CA ASN A 594 -25.63 39.20 4.38
C ASN A 594 -26.99 38.49 4.21
N CYS A 595 -27.00 37.21 3.82
CA CYS A 595 -28.23 36.44 3.67
C CYS A 595 -28.85 36.14 5.05
N ARG A 596 -30.01 36.74 5.34
CA ARG A 596 -30.72 36.50 6.60
C ARG A 596 -31.42 35.14 6.67
N ALA A 597 -31.83 34.60 5.51
CA ALA A 597 -32.50 33.30 5.41
C ALA A 597 -31.55 32.10 5.60
N SER A 598 -30.24 32.30 5.40
CA SER A 598 -29.23 31.25 5.51
C SER A 598 -28.86 30.99 6.98
N LEU A 599 -29.07 29.76 7.44
CA LEU A 599 -28.60 29.31 8.75
C LEU A 599 -27.07 29.30 8.80
N THR A 600 -26.43 28.86 7.70
CA THR A 600 -24.97 28.88 7.54
C THR A 600 -24.42 30.29 7.73
N ALA A 601 -25.05 31.29 7.10
CA ALA A 601 -24.69 32.70 7.26
C ALA A 601 -24.87 33.19 8.71
N ALA A 602 -25.90 32.74 9.42
CA ALA A 602 -26.13 33.10 10.81
C ALA A 602 -24.96 32.65 11.73
N TYR A 603 -24.43 31.45 11.52
CA TYR A 603 -23.24 30.98 12.25
C TYR A 603 -21.94 31.67 11.78
N LEU A 604 -21.75 31.84 10.47
CA LEU A 604 -20.54 32.46 9.92
C LEU A 604 -20.38 33.94 10.30
N SER A 605 -21.50 34.65 10.45
CA SER A 605 -21.55 36.05 10.90
C SER A 605 -21.55 36.21 12.42
N GLY A 606 -21.64 35.12 13.18
CA GLY A 606 -21.73 35.15 14.64
C GLY A 606 -23.10 35.54 15.21
N ARG A 607 -24.13 35.75 14.36
CA ARG A 607 -25.53 35.98 14.79
C ARG A 607 -26.11 34.80 15.57
N LYS A 608 -25.66 33.59 15.25
CA LYS A 608 -25.86 32.39 16.06
C LYS A 608 -24.51 31.85 16.48
N GLN A 609 -24.41 31.42 17.73
CA GLN A 609 -23.21 30.79 18.27
C GLN A 609 -23.64 29.51 19.00
N LEU A 610 -22.70 28.59 19.16
CA LEU A 610 -22.92 27.44 20.03
C LEU A 610 -22.76 27.93 21.47
N GLU A 611 -23.81 27.78 22.27
CA GLU A 611 -23.70 27.99 23.71
C GLU A 611 -22.70 26.99 24.28
N GLN A 612 -21.75 27.47 25.08
CA GLN A 612 -20.81 26.58 25.75
C GLN A 612 -21.53 25.84 26.87
N PRO A 613 -21.69 24.51 26.80
CA PRO A 613 -22.32 23.76 27.89
C PRO A 613 -21.47 23.88 29.16
N PRO A 614 -22.07 23.83 30.36
CA PRO A 614 -21.33 23.90 31.61
C PRO A 614 -20.30 22.77 31.69
N MET A 615 -19.02 23.14 31.77
CA MET A 615 -17.93 22.18 31.86
C MET A 615 -17.88 21.56 33.26
N ARG A 616 -17.99 20.23 33.34
CA ARG A 616 -17.74 19.50 34.59
C ARG A 616 -16.24 19.50 34.88
N LYS A 617 -15.81 20.21 35.93
CA LYS A 617 -14.41 20.27 36.36
C LYS A 617 -13.84 18.86 36.61
N VAL A 618 -12.55 18.72 36.33
CA VAL A 618 -11.76 17.51 36.62
C VAL A 618 -10.83 17.87 37.78
N ASN A 619 -11.10 17.26 38.93
CA ASN A 619 -10.32 17.45 40.16
C ASN A 619 -9.40 16.24 40.40
N THR A 620 -8.57 16.31 41.45
CA THR A 620 -7.72 15.19 41.89
C THR A 620 -8.52 13.92 42.17
N ASP A 621 -9.70 14.07 42.77
CA ASP A 621 -10.55 12.95 43.21
C ASP A 621 -11.45 12.41 42.09
N THR A 622 -11.41 13.01 40.90
CA THR A 622 -12.20 12.51 39.77
C THR A 622 -11.70 11.12 39.39
N PRO A 623 -12.55 10.08 39.35
CA PRO A 623 -12.12 8.74 38.97
C PRO A 623 -11.49 8.75 37.58
N LYS A 624 -10.33 8.10 37.43
CA LYS A 624 -9.56 8.08 36.17
C LYS A 624 -9.30 6.65 35.72
N LEU A 625 -9.40 6.46 34.42
CA LEU A 625 -8.92 5.28 33.72
C LEU A 625 -7.50 5.55 33.24
N ARG A 626 -6.52 4.82 33.76
CA ARG A 626 -5.10 5.02 33.41
C ARG A 626 -4.60 3.89 32.53
N LEU A 627 -4.08 4.25 31.37
CA LEU A 627 -3.33 3.40 30.46
C LEU A 627 -1.84 3.76 30.63
N ALA A 628 -0.96 2.79 30.85
CA ALA A 628 0.47 3.03 31.06
C ALA A 628 1.33 2.01 30.32
N LYS A 629 2.59 2.35 30.00
CA LYS A 629 3.54 1.49 29.29
C LYS A 629 3.05 1.01 27.91
N PHE A 630 2.20 1.79 27.25
CA PHE A 630 1.64 1.40 25.95
C PHE A 630 2.62 1.66 24.80
N SER A 631 3.03 0.61 24.11
CA SER A 631 3.87 0.72 22.91
C SER A 631 3.18 0.10 21.70
N CYS A 632 2.88 0.91 20.68
CA CYS A 632 2.31 0.47 19.41
C CYS A 632 2.47 1.58 18.35
N ASN A 633 2.85 1.21 17.12
CA ASN A 633 3.12 2.14 16.02
C ASN A 633 4.09 3.26 16.45
N ASN A 634 3.63 4.51 16.44
CA ASN A 634 4.40 5.70 16.81
C ASN A 634 4.29 6.08 18.30
N LEU A 635 3.57 5.29 19.11
CA LEU A 635 3.46 5.49 20.55
C LEU A 635 4.46 4.54 21.25
N TYR A 636 5.32 5.11 22.10
CA TYR A 636 6.39 4.40 22.80
C TYR A 636 6.27 4.66 24.30
N GLU A 637 6.12 3.58 25.09
CA GLU A 637 5.92 3.62 26.54
C GLU A 637 4.86 4.64 27.01
N PHE A 638 3.87 4.88 26.17
CA PHE A 638 2.90 5.95 26.34
C PHE A 638 2.03 5.71 27.58
N ALA A 639 1.76 6.79 28.32
CA ALA A 639 0.89 6.77 29.48
C ALA A 639 -0.10 7.93 29.43
N VAL A 640 -1.37 7.65 29.76
CA VAL A 640 -2.44 8.66 29.79
C VAL A 640 -3.49 8.30 30.84
N ASP A 641 -3.97 9.34 31.53
CA ASP A 641 -5.08 9.28 32.47
C ASP A 641 -6.33 9.89 31.82
N ILE A 642 -7.42 9.12 31.75
CA ILE A 642 -8.69 9.51 31.14
C ILE A 642 -9.73 9.68 32.27
N PRO A 643 -10.25 10.89 32.53
CA PRO A 643 -11.25 11.10 33.57
C PRO A 643 -12.59 10.47 33.20
N LEU A 644 -13.18 9.71 34.12
CA LEU A 644 -14.48 9.05 33.95
C LEU A 644 -15.64 9.99 34.27
N GLY A 645 -16.83 9.70 33.72
CA GLY A 645 -18.03 10.52 33.91
C GLY A 645 -17.92 11.92 33.28
N ARG A 646 -17.10 12.04 32.24
CA ARG A 646 -16.81 13.28 31.49
C ARG A 646 -16.88 13.00 29.98
N LEU A 647 -17.19 14.04 29.19
CA LEU A 647 -16.99 14.02 27.74
C LEU A 647 -15.50 14.30 27.47
N VAL A 648 -14.73 13.28 27.14
CA VAL A 648 -13.29 13.40 26.88
C VAL A 648 -13.04 13.44 25.39
N CYS A 649 -12.45 14.55 24.92
CA CYS A 649 -12.05 14.71 23.52
C CYS A 649 -10.54 14.45 23.38
N ILE A 650 -10.17 13.46 22.57
CA ILE A 650 -8.76 13.20 22.23
C ILE A 650 -8.43 13.95 20.95
N THR A 651 -7.56 14.96 21.05
CA THR A 651 -7.21 15.85 19.96
C THR A 651 -5.76 15.66 19.51
N GLY A 652 -5.37 16.31 18.41
CA GLY A 652 -4.01 16.26 17.85
C GLY A 652 -4.01 16.14 16.33
N VAL A 653 -2.86 16.39 15.70
CA VAL A 653 -2.67 16.35 14.24
C VAL A 653 -2.84 14.96 13.64
N SER A 654 -3.06 14.86 12.32
CA SER A 654 -3.12 13.56 11.64
C SER A 654 -1.81 12.79 11.84
N GLY A 655 -1.88 11.47 12.07
CA GLY A 655 -0.70 10.65 12.36
C GLY A 655 -0.19 10.69 13.81
N SER A 656 -0.77 11.51 14.71
CA SER A 656 -0.31 11.61 16.11
C SER A 656 -0.56 10.36 16.99
N GLY A 657 -1.18 9.31 16.47
CA GLY A 657 -1.45 8.06 17.21
C GLY A 657 -2.82 7.99 17.89
N LYS A 658 -3.75 8.93 17.66
CA LYS A 658 -5.10 8.93 18.30
C LYS A 658 -5.87 7.62 18.09
N THR A 659 -5.91 7.14 16.85
CA THR A 659 -6.61 5.89 16.49
C THR A 659 -5.93 4.69 17.15
N THR A 660 -4.59 4.67 17.18
CA THR A 660 -3.82 3.61 17.85
C THR A 660 -4.06 3.60 19.36
N LEU A 661 -4.10 4.77 20.00
CA LEU A 661 -4.42 4.89 21.42
C LEU A 661 -5.80 4.29 21.74
N ILE A 662 -6.83 4.60 20.94
CA ILE A 662 -8.19 4.14 21.21
C ILE A 662 -8.44 2.70 20.76
N ARG A 663 -8.14 2.36 19.49
CA ARG A 663 -8.49 1.06 18.89
C ARG A 663 -7.51 -0.05 19.21
N ASP A 664 -6.22 0.26 19.29
CA ASP A 664 -5.17 -0.74 19.49
C ASP A 664 -4.71 -0.80 20.96
N GLY A 665 -4.88 0.29 21.71
CA GLY A 665 -4.53 0.39 23.13
C GLY A 665 -5.72 0.21 24.08
N LEU A 666 -6.57 1.23 24.17
CA LEU A 666 -7.59 1.35 25.21
C LEU A 666 -8.72 0.33 25.08
N LEU A 667 -9.29 0.18 23.88
CA LEU A 667 -10.42 -0.71 23.64
C LEU A 667 -10.06 -2.20 23.89
N PRO A 668 -8.96 -2.76 23.35
CA PRO A 668 -8.56 -4.12 23.65
C PRO A 668 -8.25 -4.31 25.13
N ALA A 669 -7.59 -3.35 25.77
CA ALA A 669 -7.30 -3.40 27.20
C ALA A 669 -8.58 -3.42 28.06
N LEU A 670 -9.60 -2.65 27.69
CA LEU A 670 -10.90 -2.65 28.37
C LEU A 670 -11.70 -3.93 28.12
N LEU A 671 -11.78 -4.40 26.87
CA LEU A 671 -12.46 -5.65 26.52
C LEU A 671 -11.87 -6.85 27.26
N ASN A 672 -10.54 -6.90 27.38
CA ASN A 672 -9.84 -7.93 28.16
C ASN A 672 -10.16 -7.90 29.66
N LYS A 673 -10.56 -6.74 30.21
CA LYS A 673 -10.86 -6.58 31.65
C LYS A 673 -12.35 -6.69 31.97
N LEU A 674 -13.22 -6.27 31.06
CA LEU A 674 -14.67 -6.20 31.26
C LEU A 674 -15.45 -7.38 30.66
N GLY A 675 -14.87 -8.16 29.74
CA GLY A 675 -15.52 -9.34 29.15
C GLY A 675 -15.27 -10.64 29.93
N ASP A 676 -16.16 -11.62 29.78
CA ASP A 676 -15.97 -13.03 30.22
C ASP A 676 -14.82 -13.76 29.48
N ILE A 677 -14.21 -13.08 28.50
CA ILE A 677 -13.09 -13.57 27.71
C ILE A 677 -11.84 -12.84 28.22
N GLN A 678 -11.13 -13.47 29.15
CA GLN A 678 -9.80 -13.01 29.56
C GLN A 678 -8.79 -13.30 28.44
N SER A 679 -8.74 -12.48 27.38
CA SER A 679 -7.57 -12.45 26.49
C SER A 679 -6.41 -11.67 27.16
N ILE A 680 -5.19 -12.19 27.03
CA ILE A 680 -3.97 -11.71 27.70
C ILE A 680 -3.40 -10.46 27.06
N GLY A 681 -2.50 -9.86 27.82
CA GLY A 681 -1.22 -9.42 27.24
C GLY A 681 -1.34 -8.03 26.76
N SER A 682 -1.87 -7.18 27.64
CA SER A 682 -1.95 -5.79 27.31
C SER A 682 -0.53 -5.29 27.08
N LEU A 683 -0.29 -4.80 25.86
CA LEU A 683 0.84 -3.92 25.52
C LEU A 683 0.91 -2.70 26.44
N ALA A 684 -0.03 -2.54 27.37
CA ALA A 684 -0.20 -1.44 28.32
C ALA A 684 -0.78 -1.92 29.66
N LYS A 685 -0.35 -1.39 30.80
CA LYS A 685 -1.01 -1.59 32.09
C LYS A 685 -2.27 -0.71 32.17
N LEU A 686 -3.44 -1.30 32.44
CA LEU A 686 -4.71 -0.58 32.61
C LEU A 686 -5.18 -0.62 34.08
N THR A 687 -5.43 0.55 34.68
CA THR A 687 -5.96 0.70 36.05
C THR A 687 -7.15 1.65 36.08
N GLY A 688 -8.02 1.55 37.10
CA GLY A 688 -9.22 2.40 37.21
C GLY A 688 -10.43 1.95 36.38
N TRP A 689 -10.39 0.73 35.83
CA TRP A 689 -11.47 0.17 35.01
C TRP A 689 -12.61 -0.47 35.83
N ARG A 690 -12.41 -0.75 37.12
CA ARG A 690 -13.37 -1.51 37.98
C ARG A 690 -14.73 -0.83 38.14
N THR A 691 -14.82 0.47 37.90
CA THR A 691 -16.07 1.25 37.98
C THR A 691 -16.92 1.14 36.70
N LEU A 692 -16.39 0.53 35.63
CA LEU A 692 -17.07 0.39 34.35
C LEU A 692 -17.79 -0.96 34.28
N LYS A 693 -19.02 -0.97 33.76
CA LYS A 693 -19.81 -2.21 33.53
C LYS A 693 -19.52 -2.82 32.16
N SER A 694 -19.41 -1.98 31.13
CA SER A 694 -19.16 -2.40 29.75
C SER A 694 -18.49 -1.28 28.96
N VAL A 695 -17.94 -1.62 27.81
CA VAL A 695 -17.39 -0.67 26.83
C VAL A 695 -18.07 -0.89 25.49
N LEU A 696 -18.48 0.19 24.83
CA LEU A 696 -19.09 0.18 23.51
C LEU A 696 -18.27 1.06 22.58
N MET A 697 -17.81 0.49 21.46
CA MET A 697 -17.20 1.25 20.38
C MET A 697 -18.26 1.49 19.30
N VAL A 698 -18.57 2.75 19.04
CA VAL A 698 -19.37 3.16 17.87
C VAL A 698 -18.39 3.50 16.73
N ASP A 699 -18.40 2.69 15.68
CA ASP A 699 -17.53 2.85 14.51
C ASP A 699 -18.26 3.54 13.35
N GLN A 700 -17.49 4.03 12.38
CA GLN A 700 -17.96 4.61 11.12
C GLN A 700 -18.02 3.58 9.98
N SER A 701 -17.83 2.28 10.28
CA SER A 701 -17.97 1.23 9.27
C SER A 701 -19.43 1.11 8.79
N SER A 702 -19.61 0.70 7.53
CA SER A 702 -20.94 0.58 6.92
C SER A 702 -21.81 -0.38 7.72
N LEU A 703 -23.04 0.04 8.05
CA LEU A 703 -24.04 -0.75 8.78
C LEU A 703 -24.30 -2.13 8.14
N GLY A 704 -24.17 -2.22 6.81
CA GLY A 704 -24.18 -3.48 6.09
C GLY A 704 -23.45 -3.40 4.75
N ARG A 705 -23.06 -4.57 4.24
CA ARG A 705 -22.34 -4.70 2.98
C ARG A 705 -23.25 -4.98 1.78
N THR A 706 -24.52 -5.26 2.03
CA THR A 706 -25.51 -5.60 1.00
C THR A 706 -26.68 -4.62 1.06
N PRO A 707 -27.39 -4.41 -0.06
CA PRO A 707 -28.60 -3.58 -0.11
C PRO A 707 -29.73 -4.04 0.82
N ARG A 708 -29.62 -5.27 1.35
CA ARG A 708 -30.59 -5.83 2.31
C ARG A 708 -30.53 -5.12 3.66
N SER A 709 -29.35 -4.75 4.13
CA SER A 709 -29.20 -4.04 5.41
C SER A 709 -29.77 -2.63 5.30
N ASN A 710 -30.64 -2.27 6.23
CA ASN A 710 -31.25 -0.95 6.32
C ASN A 710 -31.50 -0.58 7.80
N PRO A 711 -31.83 0.68 8.11
CA PRO A 711 -32.00 1.12 9.49
C PRO A 711 -33.02 0.30 10.29
N ALA A 712 -34.17 -0.05 9.69
CA ALA A 712 -35.23 -0.82 10.36
C ALA A 712 -34.76 -2.23 10.76
N LEU A 713 -34.00 -2.90 9.90
CA LEU A 713 -33.39 -4.19 10.24
C LEU A 713 -32.30 -4.04 11.30
N TYR A 714 -31.46 -3.01 11.20
CA TYR A 714 -30.32 -2.84 12.09
C TYR A 714 -30.74 -2.58 13.53
N ILE A 715 -31.80 -1.79 13.74
CA ILE A 715 -32.34 -1.51 15.08
C ILE A 715 -33.31 -2.59 15.59
N GLY A 716 -33.60 -3.62 14.78
CA GLY A 716 -34.55 -4.69 15.12
C GLY A 716 -36.03 -4.36 14.93
N ALA A 717 -36.38 -3.10 14.60
CA ALA A 717 -37.77 -2.66 14.42
C ALA A 717 -38.51 -3.39 13.28
N PHE A 718 -37.78 -3.88 12.29
CA PHE A 718 -38.40 -4.56 11.14
C PHE A 718 -39.16 -5.82 11.52
N ASP A 719 -38.73 -6.56 12.56
CA ASP A 719 -39.42 -7.77 13.00
C ASP A 719 -40.80 -7.47 13.57
N ASP A 720 -40.91 -6.40 14.35
CA ASP A 720 -42.18 -5.98 14.93
C ASP A 720 -43.10 -5.37 13.88
N ILE A 721 -42.55 -4.60 12.92
CA ILE A 721 -43.31 -4.12 11.76
C ILE A 721 -43.92 -5.31 10.99
N ARG A 722 -43.15 -6.37 10.73
CA ARG A 722 -43.66 -7.56 10.02
C ARG A 722 -44.78 -8.27 10.75
N LYS A 723 -44.69 -8.37 12.09
CA LYS A 723 -45.76 -8.95 12.92
C LYS A 723 -47.03 -8.11 12.86
N LEU A 724 -46.91 -6.79 12.85
CA LEU A 724 -48.06 -5.88 12.71
C LEU A 724 -48.76 -6.05 11.35
N PHE A 725 -47.99 -6.16 10.26
CA PHE A 725 -48.56 -6.44 8.94
C PHE A 725 -49.28 -7.80 8.90
N ALA A 726 -48.69 -8.85 9.47
CA ALA A 726 -49.31 -10.17 9.54
C ALA A 726 -50.57 -10.21 10.43
N ALA A 727 -50.67 -9.32 11.42
CA ALA A 727 -51.84 -9.18 12.26
C ALA A 727 -52.96 -8.31 11.64
N SER A 728 -52.74 -7.74 10.45
CA SER A 728 -53.76 -6.94 9.77
C SER A 728 -54.95 -7.82 9.31
N PRO A 729 -56.18 -7.30 9.27
CA PRO A 729 -57.35 -8.06 8.82
C PRO A 729 -57.18 -8.64 7.40
N GLU A 730 -56.55 -7.88 6.50
CA GLU A 730 -56.28 -8.26 5.11
C GLU A 730 -55.28 -9.42 5.03
N ALA A 731 -54.21 -9.37 5.83
CA ALA A 731 -53.23 -10.45 5.91
C ALA A 731 -53.83 -11.71 6.55
N GLY A 732 -54.66 -11.54 7.58
CA GLY A 732 -55.38 -12.63 8.24
C GLY A 732 -56.33 -13.37 7.29
N ALA A 733 -57.08 -12.63 6.46
CA ALA A 733 -57.97 -13.21 5.45
C ALA A 733 -57.23 -14.02 4.38
N LEU A 734 -55.97 -13.67 4.10
CA LEU A 734 -55.09 -14.35 3.14
C LEU A 734 -54.11 -15.34 3.81
N GLU A 735 -54.26 -15.58 5.11
CA GLU A 735 -53.38 -16.42 5.94
C GLU A 735 -51.88 -16.11 5.79
N LEU A 736 -51.53 -14.82 5.58
CA LEU A 736 -50.16 -14.40 5.33
C LEU A 736 -49.36 -14.31 6.64
N PRO A 737 -48.33 -15.15 6.85
CA PRO A 737 -47.50 -15.08 8.04
C PRO A 737 -46.55 -13.88 8.01
N ALA A 738 -45.94 -13.53 9.15
CA ALA A 738 -44.89 -12.49 9.23
C ALA A 738 -43.67 -12.76 8.32
N GLY A 739 -43.52 -13.99 7.84
CA GLY A 739 -42.56 -14.38 6.81
C GLY A 739 -42.86 -13.79 5.43
N ALA A 740 -44.14 -13.61 5.05
CA ALA A 740 -44.54 -13.01 3.78
C ALA A 740 -44.13 -11.53 3.70
N PHE A 741 -44.16 -10.81 4.81
CA PHE A 741 -43.72 -9.40 4.88
C PHE A 741 -42.21 -9.24 5.05
N SER A 742 -41.42 -10.30 4.83
CA SER A 742 -39.96 -10.25 4.88
C SER A 742 -39.34 -10.35 3.50
N PHE A 743 -38.65 -9.30 3.06
CA PHE A 743 -37.80 -9.36 1.86
C PHE A 743 -36.56 -10.27 2.02
N ASN A 744 -36.36 -10.92 3.17
CA ASN A 744 -35.36 -11.97 3.35
C ASN A 744 -35.94 -13.39 3.28
N SER A 745 -37.26 -13.52 3.19
CA SER A 745 -37.97 -14.80 3.15
C SER A 745 -38.41 -15.11 1.73
N ALA A 746 -38.33 -16.38 1.33
CA ALA A 746 -38.83 -16.84 0.04
C ALA A 746 -40.36 -16.66 -0.13
N GLN A 747 -41.09 -16.48 0.97
CA GLN A 747 -42.56 -16.38 0.96
C GLN A 747 -43.09 -15.06 0.41
N GLY A 748 -42.31 -13.98 0.41
CA GLY A 748 -42.76 -12.70 -0.14
C GLY A 748 -41.68 -11.81 -0.70
N GLN A 749 -40.42 -12.25 -0.74
CA GLN A 749 -39.40 -11.53 -1.50
C GLN A 749 -39.69 -11.62 -3.01
N CYS A 750 -39.38 -10.56 -3.75
CA CYS A 750 -39.39 -10.57 -5.22
C CYS A 750 -38.53 -11.73 -5.74
N GLY A 751 -39.08 -12.55 -6.64
CA GLY A 751 -38.41 -13.75 -7.19
C GLY A 751 -37.11 -13.45 -7.93
N HIS A 752 -37.06 -12.32 -8.64
CA HIS A 752 -35.92 -11.89 -9.45
C HIS A 752 -34.76 -11.37 -8.60
N CYS A 753 -34.96 -10.28 -7.88
CA CYS A 753 -33.89 -9.68 -7.07
C CYS A 753 -33.70 -10.35 -5.70
N ARG A 754 -34.54 -11.33 -5.35
CA ARG A 754 -34.53 -12.02 -4.04
C ARG A 754 -34.54 -11.01 -2.88
N GLY A 755 -35.44 -10.03 -2.99
CA GLY A 755 -35.67 -9.00 -1.98
C GLY A 755 -34.57 -7.96 -1.77
N THR A 756 -33.55 -7.87 -2.62
CA THR A 756 -32.59 -6.74 -2.57
C THR A 756 -33.22 -5.43 -3.06
N GLY A 757 -34.19 -5.51 -3.98
CA GLY A 757 -34.78 -4.38 -4.71
C GLY A 757 -33.87 -3.84 -5.83
N PHE A 758 -32.61 -4.25 -5.85
CA PHE A 758 -31.59 -3.79 -6.78
C PHE A 758 -30.73 -4.94 -7.26
N GLU A 759 -30.32 -4.86 -8.51
CA GLU A 759 -29.37 -5.78 -9.13
C GLU A 759 -28.00 -5.13 -9.16
N LYS A 760 -26.98 -5.91 -8.81
CA LYS A 760 -25.60 -5.49 -8.93
C LYS A 760 -25.11 -5.87 -10.33
N VAL A 761 -24.86 -4.87 -11.16
CA VAL A 761 -24.22 -5.07 -12.47
C VAL A 761 -22.72 -4.85 -12.30
N GLU A 762 -21.95 -5.90 -12.56
CA GLU A 762 -20.49 -5.83 -12.52
C GLU A 762 -19.97 -5.16 -13.79
N MET A 763 -19.21 -4.09 -13.60
CA MET A 763 -18.64 -3.29 -14.67
C MET A 763 -17.14 -3.57 -14.75
N GLN A 764 -16.61 -3.80 -15.95
CA GLN A 764 -15.20 -4.17 -16.10
C GLN A 764 -14.23 -3.00 -15.82
N PHE A 765 -14.59 -1.79 -16.25
CA PHE A 765 -13.72 -0.60 -16.20
C PHE A 765 -14.21 0.49 -15.23
N LEU A 766 -15.44 0.36 -14.73
CA LEU A 766 -16.08 1.33 -13.86
C LEU A 766 -16.52 0.65 -12.56
N SER A 767 -16.86 1.44 -11.55
CA SER A 767 -17.36 0.87 -10.29
C SER A 767 -18.69 0.15 -10.53
N ASP A 768 -18.88 -1.00 -9.88
CA ASP A 768 -20.13 -1.76 -9.95
C ASP A 768 -21.33 -0.85 -9.65
N VAL A 769 -22.38 -1.01 -10.45
CA VAL A 769 -23.59 -0.19 -10.36
C VAL A 769 -24.74 -1.03 -9.81
N PHE A 770 -25.57 -0.40 -8.97
CA PHE A 770 -26.82 -0.98 -8.53
C PHE A 770 -27.97 -0.40 -9.35
N ILE A 771 -28.64 -1.24 -10.12
CA ILE A 771 -29.80 -0.87 -10.94
C ILE A 771 -31.06 -1.37 -10.24
N LYS A 772 -32.18 -0.64 -10.33
CA LYS A 772 -33.44 -1.11 -9.75
C LYS A 772 -33.86 -2.43 -10.41
N CYS A 773 -34.40 -3.34 -9.61
CA CYS A 773 -34.96 -4.58 -10.12
C CYS A 773 -36.06 -4.27 -11.16
N PRO A 774 -36.02 -4.84 -12.36
CA PRO A 774 -37.02 -4.58 -13.39
C PRO A 774 -38.41 -5.11 -13.01
N GLU A 775 -38.50 -6.17 -12.19
CA GLU A 775 -39.79 -6.74 -11.77
C GLU A 775 -40.45 -5.96 -10.64
N CYS A 776 -39.75 -5.75 -9.52
CA CYS A 776 -40.34 -5.08 -8.35
C CYS A 776 -40.11 -3.56 -8.33
N ASN A 777 -39.35 -3.01 -9.28
CA ASN A 777 -38.98 -1.59 -9.37
C ASN A 777 -38.47 -1.01 -8.03
N GLY A 778 -37.62 -1.79 -7.33
CA GLY A 778 -37.07 -1.39 -6.02
C GLY A 778 -37.95 -1.67 -4.81
N ARG A 779 -39.18 -2.16 -4.96
CA ARG A 779 -40.12 -2.44 -3.85
C ARG A 779 -39.71 -3.63 -2.99
N ARG A 780 -38.91 -4.56 -3.52
CA ARG A 780 -38.36 -5.78 -2.87
C ARG A 780 -39.32 -6.96 -2.69
N TYR A 781 -40.61 -6.78 -2.92
CA TYR A 781 -41.63 -7.84 -2.85
C TYR A 781 -42.10 -8.22 -4.24
#